data_AF-A0A261RU97-F1
#
_entry.id   AF-A0A261RU97-F1
#
_cell.length_a   1.000
_cell.length_b   1.000
_cell.length_c   1.000
_cell.angle_alpha   90.00
_cell.angle_beta   90.00
_cell.angle_gamma   90.00
#
_symmetry.space_group_name_H-M   'P 1'
#
loop_
_entity.id
_entity.type
_entity.pdbx_description
1 polymer ?
#
loop_
_entity_poly.entity_id
_entity_poly.type
_entity_poly.pdbx_seq_one_letter_code
_entity_poly.pdbx_strand_id
1 'polypeptide(L)'
;MRLRAVALLVVLGVFGSPAHAEFEQQLGPLAGAVRPQLMQGWTASVQDGWFTLYNAKQRESEQTLLVRVGPPPESGRVTNLNVVVRSEHPKAAIGVMLNNQQRKSLCLMEITADRSTHLFCLENGKRREVATVPNSAKLDGSDRIRVIEVPGAARFLLNGQKVGDIEDTPALDGDIGIMAYDVGTFGLAEFTIDNDLDRGRPAAAPAPGAQPPRTGSPAPNSPPPRRESGGAGGAGNSVAGTGPLPLFGGDSKRTTSVYIGLVRSIFLHEFGHALIGELELPSTGAEEDAVDIYSALRIVEPTMYPSQNADENDMVRDAAVYAALQWFYSGKLAEARGAGESPWQDEHTGDLKRFRNMFCIMYGGNTAAFASLANAVELDGRTRSRCTDEFNKQNRAWRKILAPHTRVGTWSPDGQQPANAPGAPVNVVFEPSKSKVGNLFANNFAEPLAQNFSQLGKTYVLPRPVNVTFKDCGTLNAWYDPRAGSVTMCYELLEHLAVMISDIEMGTVGGMPKGDAAAQPARQQGAPGQGAGQGAGQGAAPPRAIDELQDMGIPATALLFSSPYKGPTPNKHFNAQIIRTEDFLVLAKNHRDMLLIDTSGQMETIPSAISLADAGSDGSVTDSLQSALDAWLTKTAGEGRKAPLVFFGAGLNDRSSYNAALRAATLGWPTYWYRGGMQAWKANGGTTVPLKSRKDAPQQ
;
A
#
# COMPACT_ATOMS: atom_id res chain seq x y z
N MET A 1 18.77 -25.38 75.46
CA MET A 1 17.93 -26.00 74.40
C MET A 1 17.75 -24.99 73.26
N ARG A 2 17.67 -25.46 72.00
CA ARG A 2 17.63 -24.57 70.82
C ARG A 2 16.22 -24.01 70.60
N LEU A 3 16.10 -22.69 70.44
CA LEU A 3 14.89 -22.01 69.97
C LEU A 3 14.90 -21.90 68.44
N ARG A 4 13.73 -22.06 67.82
CA ARG A 4 13.51 -21.87 66.38
C ARG A 4 13.26 -20.39 66.09
N ALA A 5 13.84 -19.88 65.00
CA ALA A 5 13.41 -18.63 64.37
C ALA A 5 13.28 -18.86 62.85
N VAL A 6 12.24 -18.30 62.26
CA VAL A 6 11.92 -18.40 60.83
C VAL A 6 12.71 -17.34 60.06
N ALA A 7 13.32 -17.71 58.94
CA ALA A 7 14.01 -16.76 58.05
C ALA A 7 13.17 -16.50 56.79
N LEU A 8 12.83 -15.23 56.55
CA LEU A 8 12.32 -14.77 55.26
C LEU A 8 13.46 -14.76 54.23
N LEU A 9 13.20 -15.27 53.03
CA LEU A 9 14.13 -15.22 51.90
C LEU A 9 13.73 -14.04 50.99
N VAL A 10 14.54 -12.98 51.00
CA VAL A 10 14.42 -11.87 50.05
C VAL A 10 15.19 -12.22 48.78
N VAL A 11 14.49 -12.27 47.64
CA VAL A 11 15.13 -12.46 46.34
C VAL A 11 15.61 -11.11 45.81
N LEU A 12 16.93 -10.97 45.67
CA LEU A 12 17.55 -9.83 44.99
C LEU A 12 17.38 -9.98 43.48
N GLY A 13 16.59 -9.09 42.88
CA GLY A 13 16.52 -8.94 41.42
C GLY A 13 17.79 -8.30 40.86
N VAL A 14 18.25 -8.79 39.71
CA VAL A 14 19.36 -8.18 38.96
C VAL A 14 18.84 -6.94 38.26
N PHE A 15 19.29 -5.77 38.70
CA PHE A 15 19.00 -4.49 38.01
C PHE A 15 19.95 -4.31 36.82
N GLY A 16 19.40 -4.00 35.64
CA GLY A 16 20.17 -3.51 34.51
C GLY A 16 20.72 -2.10 34.78
N SER A 17 21.88 -1.78 34.21
CA SER A 17 22.55 -0.49 34.42
C SER A 17 21.71 0.69 33.89
N PRO A 18 21.48 1.75 34.67
CA PRO A 18 20.60 2.88 34.29
C PRO A 18 21.12 3.74 33.11
N ALA A 19 22.32 3.45 32.60
CA ALA A 19 22.93 4.16 31.48
C ALA A 19 22.42 3.68 30.10
N HIS A 20 21.91 2.46 29.97
CA HIS A 20 21.38 1.96 28.68
C HIS A 20 19.96 2.48 28.40
N ALA A 21 19.11 2.52 29.43
CA ALA A 21 17.68 2.84 29.30
C ALA A 21 17.38 4.29 28.88
N GLU A 22 18.35 5.21 28.97
CA GLU A 22 18.15 6.65 28.78
C GLU A 22 17.81 7.04 27.32
N PHE A 23 18.25 6.24 26.33
CA PHE A 23 18.04 6.50 24.90
C PHE A 23 17.59 5.26 24.11
N GLU A 24 17.25 4.16 24.81
CA GLU A 24 16.97 2.85 24.21
C GLU A 24 15.78 2.88 23.24
N GLN A 25 14.77 3.70 23.53
CA GLN A 25 13.57 3.85 22.69
C GLN A 25 13.87 4.51 21.32
N GLN A 26 14.84 5.41 21.23
CA GLN A 26 15.18 6.16 20.01
C GLN A 26 16.34 5.53 19.24
N LEU A 27 17.33 5.01 19.96
CA LEU A 27 18.60 4.55 19.40
C LEU A 27 18.79 3.04 19.43
N GLY A 28 17.94 2.28 20.13
CA GLY A 28 18.05 0.82 20.22
C GLY A 28 19.48 0.36 20.56
N PRO A 29 20.14 -0.44 19.70
CA PRO A 29 21.52 -0.88 19.90
C PRO A 29 22.57 0.23 20.11
N LEU A 30 22.34 1.44 19.58
CA LEU A 30 23.25 2.59 19.75
C LEU A 30 23.13 3.30 21.10
N ALA A 31 22.09 3.05 21.90
CA ALA A 31 21.88 3.78 23.16
C ALA A 31 23.07 3.65 24.13
N GLY A 32 23.70 2.48 24.19
CA GLY A 32 24.90 2.23 25.00
C GLY A 32 26.16 2.96 24.50
N ALA A 33 26.19 3.40 23.24
CA ALA A 33 27.31 4.14 22.67
C ALA A 33 27.33 5.62 23.09
N VAL A 34 26.18 6.21 23.43
CA VAL A 34 26.04 7.65 23.68
C VAL A 34 26.99 8.16 24.76
N ARG A 35 26.84 7.69 26.01
CA ARG A 35 27.65 8.18 27.13
C ARG A 35 29.17 7.97 26.96
N PRO A 36 29.68 6.82 26.48
CA PRO A 36 31.13 6.62 26.30
C PRO A 36 31.74 7.28 25.05
N GLN A 37 30.94 7.68 24.05
CA GLN A 37 31.45 8.21 22.77
C GLN A 37 31.05 9.68 22.51
N LEU A 38 30.22 10.32 23.34
CA LEU A 38 29.87 11.73 23.21
C LEU A 38 31.11 12.63 23.39
N MET A 39 31.43 13.40 22.35
CA MET A 39 32.60 14.26 22.26
C MET A 39 32.42 15.58 23.00
N GLN A 40 33.51 16.13 23.53
CA GLN A 40 33.49 17.38 24.29
C GLN A 40 33.07 18.56 23.41
N GLY A 41 31.87 19.10 23.67
CA GLY A 41 31.27 20.22 22.93
C GLY A 41 29.98 19.85 22.19
N TRP A 42 29.70 18.55 22.06
CA TRP A 42 28.42 18.03 21.63
C TRP A 42 27.54 17.76 22.85
N THR A 43 26.23 17.95 22.69
CA THR A 43 25.23 17.63 23.72
C THR A 43 24.18 16.69 23.14
N ALA A 44 23.83 15.67 23.91
CA ALA A 44 22.78 14.71 23.58
C ALA A 44 21.55 14.97 24.48
N SER A 45 20.35 14.87 23.90
CA SER A 45 19.08 15.00 24.63
C SER A 45 17.97 14.25 23.91
N VAL A 46 16.79 14.12 24.53
CA VAL A 46 15.56 13.67 23.86
C VAL A 46 14.58 14.83 23.78
N GLN A 47 14.04 15.10 22.58
CA GLN A 47 13.07 16.16 22.31
C GLN A 47 12.00 15.64 21.35
N ASP A 48 10.72 15.78 21.69
CA ASP A 48 9.58 15.38 20.86
C ASP A 48 9.64 13.96 20.28
N GLY A 49 10.22 13.02 21.05
CA GLY A 49 10.40 11.61 20.67
C GLY A 49 11.67 11.31 19.86
N TRP A 50 12.46 12.32 19.50
CA TRP A 50 13.74 12.20 18.80
C TRP A 50 14.91 12.22 19.78
N PHE A 51 15.95 11.44 19.50
CA PHE A 51 17.27 11.66 20.08
C PHE A 51 17.97 12.77 19.31
N THR A 52 18.37 13.84 19.99
CA THR A 52 18.91 15.04 19.38
C THR A 52 20.37 15.23 19.79
N LEU A 53 21.26 15.20 18.80
CA LEU A 53 22.62 15.73 18.91
C LEU A 53 22.58 17.23 18.60
N TYR A 54 23.24 18.03 19.43
CA TYR A 54 23.34 19.47 19.26
C TYR A 54 24.79 19.94 19.39
N ASN A 55 25.26 20.64 18.36
CA ASN A 55 26.54 21.33 18.30
C ASN A 55 26.29 22.80 17.97
N ALA A 56 26.51 23.67 18.97
CA ALA A 56 26.21 25.10 18.85
C ALA A 56 27.31 25.93 18.17
N LYS A 57 28.57 25.46 18.17
CA LYS A 57 29.74 26.36 18.03
C LYS A 57 30.97 25.74 17.37
N GLN A 58 31.13 24.42 17.32
CA GLN A 58 32.32 23.78 16.78
C GLN A 58 32.13 23.49 15.29
N ARG A 59 32.57 24.40 14.42
CA ARG A 59 32.58 24.14 12.97
C ARG A 59 33.59 23.05 12.64
N GLU A 60 33.31 22.32 11.56
CA GLU A 60 34.15 21.24 11.04
C GLU A 60 34.47 20.12 12.06
N SER A 61 33.68 20.01 13.14
CA SER A 61 33.76 18.89 14.08
C SER A 61 32.76 17.79 13.71
N GLU A 62 33.08 16.57 14.11
CA GLU A 62 32.23 15.38 13.95
C GLU A 62 31.85 14.78 15.30
N GLN A 63 30.68 14.17 15.35
CA GLN A 63 30.25 13.25 16.40
C GLN A 63 29.91 11.91 15.75
N THR A 64 30.61 10.85 16.15
CA THR A 64 30.30 9.48 15.75
C THR A 64 29.73 8.71 16.93
N LEU A 65 28.75 7.85 16.68
CA LEU A 65 28.28 6.85 17.65
C LEU A 65 28.26 5.51 16.94
N LEU A 66 29.09 4.57 17.39
CA LEU A 66 29.30 3.25 16.78
C LEU A 66 28.91 2.12 17.73
N VAL A 67 28.29 1.09 17.16
CA VAL A 67 28.01 -0.20 17.79
C VAL A 67 28.67 -1.32 16.98
N ARG A 68 29.26 -2.29 17.70
CA ARG A 68 29.97 -3.41 17.10
C ARG A 68 28.99 -4.49 16.66
N VAL A 69 28.93 -4.76 15.35
CA VAL A 69 28.00 -5.73 14.75
C VAL A 69 28.70 -6.85 13.97
N GLY A 70 29.92 -6.63 13.46
CA GLY A 70 30.69 -7.64 12.74
C GLY A 70 30.14 -7.92 11.33
N PRO A 71 30.51 -9.06 10.70
CA PRO A 71 30.00 -9.42 9.38
C PRO A 71 28.47 -9.57 9.38
N PRO A 72 27.79 -9.14 8.30
CA PRO A 72 26.38 -9.48 8.10
C PRO A 72 26.25 -11.01 7.91
N PRO A 73 25.16 -11.64 8.37
CA PRO A 73 24.92 -13.06 8.12
C PRO A 73 24.49 -13.31 6.67
N GLU A 74 24.46 -14.58 6.24
CA GLU A 74 24.00 -14.95 4.90
C GLU A 74 22.53 -14.55 4.64
N SER A 75 21.68 -14.53 5.68
CA SER A 75 20.31 -13.98 5.62
C SER A 75 20.25 -12.44 5.64
N GLY A 76 21.40 -11.76 5.51
CA GLY A 76 21.48 -10.31 5.44
C GLY A 76 21.22 -9.59 6.76
N ARG A 77 21.53 -8.30 6.78
CA ARG A 77 21.32 -7.37 7.90
C ARG A 77 20.69 -6.09 7.39
N VAL A 78 19.64 -5.61 8.06
CA VAL A 78 19.03 -4.32 7.76
C VAL A 78 19.27 -3.37 8.91
N THR A 79 19.73 -2.16 8.59
CA THR A 79 19.77 -1.04 9.51
C THR A 79 18.80 0.03 9.05
N ASN A 80 17.87 0.42 9.91
CA ASN A 80 16.97 1.56 9.67
C ASN A 80 17.39 2.73 10.55
N LEU A 81 17.16 3.95 10.07
CA LEU A 81 17.28 5.16 10.85
C LEU A 81 16.41 6.27 10.24
N ASN A 82 15.59 6.92 11.05
CA ASN A 82 14.96 8.19 10.67
C ASN A 82 15.90 9.34 11.08
N VAL A 83 16.07 10.32 10.20
CA VAL A 83 17.02 11.44 10.35
C VAL A 83 16.37 12.79 10.09
N VAL A 84 16.90 13.82 10.74
CA VAL A 84 16.68 15.22 10.35
C VAL A 84 17.91 16.07 10.71
N VAL A 85 18.29 16.98 9.83
CA VAL A 85 19.31 18.01 10.12
C VAL A 85 18.70 19.40 9.99
N ARG A 86 18.97 20.25 10.98
CA ARG A 86 18.63 21.68 10.97
C ARG A 86 19.89 22.48 11.27
N SER A 87 20.35 23.23 10.27
CA SER A 87 21.48 24.16 10.42
C SER A 87 21.41 25.29 9.40
N GLU A 88 22.04 26.41 9.72
CA GLU A 88 22.36 27.49 8.79
C GLU A 88 23.63 27.17 7.97
N HIS A 89 24.36 26.12 8.36
CA HIS A 89 25.53 25.62 7.64
C HIS A 89 25.12 24.57 6.60
N PRO A 90 25.23 24.82 5.28
CA PRO A 90 24.72 23.91 4.24
C PRO A 90 25.42 22.55 4.23
N LYS A 91 26.67 22.50 4.69
CA LYS A 91 27.48 21.28 4.84
C LYS A 91 27.22 20.51 6.12
N ALA A 92 26.40 21.01 7.04
CA ALA A 92 26.04 20.26 8.23
C ALA A 92 25.28 19.00 7.81
N ALA A 93 25.72 17.84 8.28
CA ALA A 93 25.29 16.55 7.75
C ALA A 93 24.98 15.55 8.87
N ILE A 94 24.12 14.59 8.57
CA ILE A 94 23.94 13.38 9.40
C ILE A 94 23.69 12.14 8.55
N GLY A 95 24.25 11.01 8.96
CA GLY A 95 24.25 9.80 8.14
C GLY A 95 24.50 8.51 8.91
N VAL A 96 24.42 7.39 8.18
CA VAL A 96 24.79 6.05 8.66
C VAL A 96 26.12 5.66 8.05
N MET A 97 27.04 5.19 8.89
CA MET A 97 28.38 4.75 8.50
C MET A 97 28.60 3.26 8.78
N LEU A 98 29.27 2.59 7.85
CA LEU A 98 29.98 1.33 8.06
C LEU A 98 31.45 1.65 8.29
N ASN A 99 32.05 1.15 9.37
CA ASN A 99 33.40 1.50 9.79
C ASN A 99 34.23 0.27 10.17
N ASN A 100 35.31 0.03 9.44
CA ASN A 100 36.29 -0.99 9.76
C ASN A 100 37.62 -0.35 10.19
N GLN A 101 37.73 -0.05 11.49
CA GLN A 101 38.92 0.57 12.07
C GLN A 101 40.21 -0.24 11.81
N GLN A 102 40.12 -1.57 11.81
CA GLN A 102 41.26 -2.46 11.56
C GLN A 102 41.77 -2.34 10.11
N ARG A 103 40.85 -2.25 9.14
CA ARG A 103 41.15 -2.08 7.72
C ARG A 103 41.30 -0.62 7.28
N LYS A 104 41.25 0.34 8.23
CA LYS A 104 41.32 1.80 8.00
C LYS A 104 40.39 2.26 6.86
N SER A 105 39.15 1.78 6.90
CA SER A 105 38.16 2.04 5.87
C SER A 105 36.79 2.30 6.46
N LEU A 106 36.09 3.30 5.95
CA LEU A 106 34.70 3.56 6.27
C LEU A 106 33.92 3.92 5.01
N CYS A 107 32.62 3.64 4.98
CA CYS A 107 31.70 4.16 3.99
C CYS A 107 30.54 4.84 4.72
N LEU A 108 30.23 6.08 4.33
CA LEU A 108 29.21 6.92 4.95
C LEU A 108 28.18 7.29 3.88
N MET A 109 26.89 7.10 4.19
CA MET A 109 25.82 7.82 3.51
C MET A 109 25.26 8.88 4.45
N GLU A 110 25.31 10.14 4.02
CA GLU A 110 24.87 11.31 4.78
C GLU A 110 23.87 12.16 3.98
N ILE A 111 22.92 12.77 4.70
CA ILE A 111 22.10 13.87 4.20
C ILE A 111 22.64 15.19 4.73
N THR A 112 22.62 16.24 3.91
CA THR A 112 23.11 17.59 4.25
C THR A 112 21.97 18.58 4.46
N ALA A 113 22.25 19.68 5.15
CA ALA A 113 21.32 20.80 5.30
C ALA A 113 20.96 21.50 3.97
N ASP A 114 21.78 21.33 2.90
CA ASP A 114 21.44 21.77 1.54
C ASP A 114 20.54 20.79 0.75
N ARG A 115 20.07 19.72 1.39
CA ARG A 115 19.20 18.65 0.85
C ARG A 115 19.87 17.66 -0.10
N SER A 116 21.20 17.70 -0.22
CA SER A 116 21.95 16.68 -0.96
C SER A 116 22.13 15.42 -0.11
N THR A 117 22.20 14.26 -0.78
CA THR A 117 22.65 13.01 -0.17
C THR A 117 23.96 12.60 -0.80
N HIS A 118 24.97 12.31 0.02
CA HIS A 118 26.26 11.80 -0.42
C HIS A 118 26.44 10.37 0.06
N LEU A 119 26.99 9.51 -0.78
CA LEU A 119 27.53 8.20 -0.41
C LEU A 119 28.98 8.17 -0.87
N PHE A 120 29.91 8.00 0.07
CA PHE A 120 31.33 7.92 -0.22
C PHE A 120 32.03 6.94 0.72
N CYS A 121 33.16 6.42 0.26
CA CYS A 121 34.05 5.58 1.06
C CYS A 121 35.40 6.27 1.25
N LEU A 122 35.96 6.20 2.46
CA LEU A 122 37.35 6.50 2.73
C LEU A 122 38.10 5.17 2.84
N GLU A 123 39.14 4.99 2.03
CA GLU A 123 39.99 3.80 2.04
C GLU A 123 41.44 4.26 2.18
N ASN A 124 42.08 3.94 3.32
CA ASN A 124 43.44 4.42 3.65
C ASN A 124 43.63 5.94 3.52
N GLY A 125 42.61 6.72 3.89
CA GLY A 125 42.61 8.19 3.81
C GLY A 125 42.32 8.78 2.42
N LYS A 126 42.06 7.96 1.39
CA LYS A 126 41.58 8.44 0.09
C LYS A 126 40.06 8.39 0.04
N ARG A 127 39.42 9.51 -0.29
CA ARG A 127 37.97 9.59 -0.55
C ARG A 127 37.65 9.10 -1.96
N ARG A 128 36.74 8.14 -2.06
CA ARG A 128 36.09 7.67 -3.28
C ARG A 128 34.61 8.01 -3.16
N GLU A 129 34.15 8.94 -3.99
CA GLU A 129 32.72 9.23 -4.11
C GLU A 129 32.03 8.05 -4.82
N VAL A 130 30.87 7.63 -4.31
CA VAL A 130 30.05 6.56 -4.91
C VAL A 130 28.81 7.18 -5.56
N ALA A 131 28.13 8.08 -4.85
CA ALA A 131 26.99 8.84 -5.36
C ALA A 131 26.87 10.21 -4.69
N THR A 132 26.32 11.17 -5.41
CA THR A 132 25.83 12.45 -4.87
C THR A 132 24.51 12.75 -5.55
N VAL A 133 23.44 12.90 -4.77
CA VAL A 133 22.08 13.10 -5.26
C VAL A 133 21.54 14.42 -4.69
N PRO A 134 21.57 15.53 -5.46
CA PRO A 134 21.08 16.83 -4.97
C PRO A 134 19.56 16.83 -4.80
N ASN A 135 19.05 17.60 -3.83
CA ASN A 135 17.61 17.74 -3.53
C ASN A 135 16.87 16.41 -3.26
N SER A 136 17.54 15.44 -2.62
CA SER A 136 16.98 14.12 -2.32
C SER A 136 16.45 13.98 -0.88
N ALA A 137 16.96 14.78 0.06
CA ALA A 137 16.46 14.85 1.43
C ALA A 137 15.35 15.93 1.58
N LYS A 138 14.34 15.65 2.40
CA LYS A 138 13.20 16.54 2.64
C LYS A 138 13.45 17.54 3.78
N LEU A 139 14.20 17.11 4.79
CA LEU A 139 14.51 17.79 6.05
C LEU A 139 13.29 18.13 6.92
N ASP A 140 12.17 17.45 6.70
CA ASP A 140 10.91 17.63 7.44
C ASP A 140 10.74 16.67 8.63
N GLY A 141 11.68 15.74 8.83
CA GLY A 141 11.60 14.67 9.83
C GLY A 141 11.04 13.34 9.30
N SER A 142 10.68 13.26 8.02
CA SER A 142 10.27 12.01 7.37
C SER A 142 11.38 11.31 6.58
N ASP A 143 12.61 11.83 6.61
CA ASP A 143 13.75 11.23 5.91
C ASP A 143 14.20 9.93 6.60
N ARG A 144 14.11 8.83 5.88
CA ARG A 144 14.49 7.49 6.37
C ARG A 144 15.65 6.93 5.59
N ILE A 145 16.77 6.75 6.27
CA ILE A 145 17.93 5.99 5.80
C ILE A 145 17.67 4.49 6.05
N ARG A 146 17.96 3.67 5.04
CA ARG A 146 18.04 2.22 5.18
C ARG A 146 19.35 1.72 4.56
N VAL A 147 20.07 0.88 5.30
CA VAL A 147 21.23 0.15 4.82
C VAL A 147 20.88 -1.34 4.83
N ILE A 148 21.10 -2.03 3.71
CA ILE A 148 20.90 -3.47 3.58
C ILE A 148 22.27 -4.09 3.28
N GLU A 149 22.81 -4.82 4.24
CA GLU A 149 24.11 -5.49 4.14
C GLU A 149 23.91 -6.98 3.89
N VAL A 150 24.73 -7.54 3.00
CA VAL A 150 24.90 -8.99 2.77
C VAL A 150 26.39 -9.29 2.73
N PRO A 151 26.84 -10.55 2.85
CA PRO A 151 28.28 -10.85 2.80
C PRO A 151 28.92 -10.32 1.51
N GLY A 152 29.87 -9.40 1.65
CA GLY A 152 30.58 -8.76 0.52
C GLY A 152 29.92 -7.53 -0.11
N ALA A 153 28.70 -7.13 0.27
CA ALA A 153 28.04 -5.95 -0.32
C ALA A 153 27.08 -5.21 0.64
N ALA A 154 26.87 -3.92 0.40
CA ALA A 154 25.85 -3.13 1.08
C ALA A 154 25.14 -2.15 0.13
N ARG A 155 23.80 -2.10 0.24
CA ARG A 155 22.93 -1.16 -0.48
C ARG A 155 22.46 -0.07 0.46
N PHE A 156 22.59 1.17 0.02
CA PHE A 156 22.15 2.36 0.75
C PHE A 156 20.92 2.97 0.07
N LEU A 157 19.87 3.22 0.85
CA LEU A 157 18.63 3.85 0.40
C LEU A 157 18.26 5.04 1.29
N LEU A 158 17.73 6.09 0.66
CA LEU A 158 17.05 7.19 1.33
C LEU A 158 15.60 7.22 0.85
N ASN A 159 14.63 7.27 1.77
CA ASN A 159 13.20 7.34 1.44
C ASN A 159 12.72 6.21 0.50
N GLY A 160 13.34 5.03 0.61
CA GLY A 160 13.08 3.86 -0.24
C GLY A 160 13.76 3.92 -1.63
N GLN A 161 14.34 5.05 -2.02
CA GLN A 161 15.09 5.22 -3.27
C GLN A 161 16.55 4.79 -3.08
N LYS A 162 17.11 4.05 -4.04
CA LYS A 162 18.52 3.63 -3.99
C LYS A 162 19.44 4.82 -4.22
N VAL A 163 20.33 5.09 -3.26
CA VAL A 163 21.38 6.12 -3.37
C VAL A 163 22.64 5.51 -4.00
N GLY A 164 23.01 4.29 -3.59
CA GLY A 164 24.12 3.56 -4.20
C GLY A 164 24.34 2.18 -3.58
N ASP A 165 25.17 1.39 -4.25
CA ASP A 165 25.65 0.08 -3.81
C ASP A 165 27.16 0.16 -3.60
N ILE A 166 27.67 -0.53 -2.58
CA ILE A 166 29.11 -0.76 -2.37
C ILE A 166 29.36 -2.27 -2.30
N GLU A 167 30.41 -2.72 -2.96
CA GLU A 167 30.80 -4.12 -3.08
C GLU A 167 32.31 -4.22 -2.80
N ASP A 168 32.76 -5.33 -2.21
CA ASP A 168 34.17 -5.69 -1.97
C ASP A 168 35.05 -4.63 -1.25
N THR A 169 34.43 -3.66 -0.56
CA THR A 169 35.17 -2.59 0.14
C THR A 169 35.53 -2.98 1.58
N PRO A 170 36.74 -2.64 2.09
CA PRO A 170 37.18 -3.06 3.42
C PRO A 170 36.35 -2.49 4.59
N ALA A 171 35.51 -1.47 4.36
CA ALA A 171 34.57 -0.93 5.34
C ALA A 171 33.46 -1.91 5.75
N LEU A 172 33.16 -2.89 4.89
CA LEU A 172 32.24 -3.98 5.20
C LEU A 172 32.76 -4.82 6.38
N ASP A 173 31.89 -5.66 6.94
CA ASP A 173 32.14 -6.49 8.13
C ASP A 173 32.54 -5.72 9.41
N GLY A 174 32.35 -4.40 9.41
CA GLY A 174 32.84 -3.50 10.44
C GLY A 174 31.90 -3.31 11.63
N ASP A 175 32.17 -2.23 12.36
CA ASP A 175 31.21 -1.59 13.26
C ASP A 175 30.25 -0.72 12.42
N ILE A 176 29.03 -0.50 12.91
CA ILE A 176 28.04 0.36 12.25
C ILE A 176 27.57 1.44 13.20
N GLY A 177 27.12 2.57 12.68
CA GLY A 177 26.51 3.59 13.50
C GLY A 177 26.21 4.86 12.73
N ILE A 178 26.19 5.98 13.45
CA ILE A 178 25.87 7.29 12.88
C ILE A 178 27.05 8.25 12.97
N MET A 179 27.08 9.21 12.05
CA MET A 179 27.97 10.36 12.07
C MET A 179 27.15 11.63 11.88
N ALA A 180 27.35 12.63 12.74
CA ALA A 180 26.87 14.00 12.56
C ALA A 180 28.08 14.93 12.36
N TYR A 181 27.97 15.93 11.50
CA TYR A 181 29.07 16.81 11.10
C TYR A 181 28.65 18.29 11.08
N ASP A 182 29.58 19.16 11.47
CA ASP A 182 29.46 20.63 11.55
C ASP A 182 28.48 21.11 12.67
N VAL A 183 28.29 22.43 12.74
CA VAL A 183 27.33 23.09 13.64
C VAL A 183 25.90 22.79 13.21
N GLY A 184 25.03 22.44 14.16
CA GLY A 184 23.62 22.16 13.87
C GLY A 184 22.87 21.44 14.99
N THR A 185 21.59 21.19 14.72
CA THR A 185 20.72 20.29 15.49
C THR A 185 20.38 19.09 14.62
N PHE A 186 20.69 17.90 15.09
CA PHE A 186 20.56 16.66 14.33
C PHE A 186 19.69 15.66 15.10
N GLY A 187 18.52 15.35 14.55
CA GLY A 187 17.56 14.40 15.12
C GLY A 187 17.76 13.00 14.54
N LEU A 188 17.69 12.01 15.42
CA LEU A 188 17.77 10.58 15.16
C LEU A 188 16.59 9.86 15.84
N ALA A 189 15.94 8.94 15.13
CA ALA A 189 14.91 8.08 15.70
C ALA A 189 14.88 6.72 14.97
N GLU A 190 14.25 5.72 15.59
CA GLU A 190 14.07 4.37 15.03
C GLU A 190 15.37 3.70 14.56
N PHE A 191 16.50 3.91 15.26
CA PHE A 191 17.72 3.19 14.92
C PHE A 191 17.58 1.70 15.31
N THR A 192 17.39 0.84 14.32
CA THR A 192 17.26 -0.61 14.48
C THR A 192 18.31 -1.34 13.66
N ILE A 193 18.76 -2.50 14.15
CA ILE A 193 19.65 -3.41 13.43
C ILE A 193 19.07 -4.82 13.50
N ASP A 194 18.57 -5.27 12.37
CA ASP A 194 17.90 -6.54 12.20
C ASP A 194 18.85 -7.50 11.48
N ASN A 195 19.56 -8.33 12.25
CA ASN A 195 20.61 -9.26 11.79
C ASN A 195 20.05 -10.53 11.11
N ASP A 196 18.83 -10.49 10.59
CA ASP A 196 18.18 -11.65 9.98
C ASP A 196 16.96 -11.17 9.18
N LEU A 197 17.04 -11.13 7.85
CA LEU A 197 15.90 -10.73 7.00
C LEU A 197 14.66 -11.63 7.20
N ASP A 198 14.82 -12.81 7.82
CA ASP A 198 13.75 -13.76 8.11
C ASP A 198 13.17 -13.65 9.55
N ARG A 199 13.65 -12.74 10.42
CA ARG A 199 13.17 -12.59 11.83
C ARG A 199 12.03 -11.62 12.09
N GLY A 200 11.16 -11.37 11.11
CA GLY A 200 9.83 -10.78 11.35
C GLY A 200 8.85 -11.67 12.16
N ARG A 201 9.35 -12.70 12.85
CA ARG A 201 8.55 -13.77 13.47
C ARG A 201 8.49 -13.59 15.00
N PRO A 202 7.31 -13.33 15.61
CA PRO A 202 7.20 -13.19 17.06
C PRO A 202 7.47 -14.52 17.77
N ALA A 203 8.19 -14.46 18.89
CA ALA A 203 8.48 -15.64 19.71
C ALA A 203 7.19 -16.19 20.35
N ALA A 204 6.95 -17.50 20.17
CA ALA A 204 5.80 -18.17 20.76
C ALA A 204 5.89 -18.19 22.30
N ALA A 205 4.77 -17.91 22.97
CA ALA A 205 4.67 -17.97 24.42
C ALA A 205 4.84 -19.42 24.95
N PRO A 206 5.50 -19.63 26.10
CA PRO A 206 5.69 -20.97 26.64
C PRO A 206 4.38 -21.54 27.20
N ALA A 207 4.09 -22.79 26.86
CA ALA A 207 2.97 -23.53 27.43
C ALA A 207 3.17 -23.80 28.94
N PRO A 208 2.10 -23.77 29.76
CA PRO A 208 2.23 -23.99 31.20
C PRO A 208 2.39 -25.48 31.51
N GLY A 209 3.50 -25.85 32.15
CA GLY A 209 3.64 -27.16 32.82
C GLY A 209 4.81 -28.05 32.36
N ALA A 210 6.05 -27.61 32.54
CA ALA A 210 7.21 -28.50 32.54
C ALA A 210 8.20 -28.11 33.66
N GLN A 211 8.47 -29.04 34.58
CA GLN A 211 9.52 -28.87 35.60
C GLN A 211 10.90 -29.30 35.03
N PRO A 212 12.00 -28.67 35.47
CA PRO A 212 13.32 -28.87 34.85
C PRO A 212 14.15 -30.00 35.49
N PRO A 213 14.88 -30.80 34.69
CA PRO A 213 15.97 -31.64 35.17
C PRO A 213 17.36 -31.02 34.87
N ARG A 214 17.95 -30.47 35.93
CA ARG A 214 19.39 -30.41 36.33
C ARG A 214 20.49 -30.75 35.29
N THR A 215 21.34 -29.74 35.05
CA THR A 215 22.82 -29.75 34.90
C THR A 215 23.59 -31.09 34.77
N GLY A 216 24.41 -31.20 33.71
CA GLY A 216 25.53 -32.16 33.59
C GLY A 216 26.54 -31.76 32.50
N SER A 217 27.84 -31.86 32.79
CA SER A 217 28.97 -31.44 31.93
C SER A 217 29.55 -32.61 31.08
N PRO A 218 30.43 -32.37 30.08
CA PRO A 218 30.53 -33.21 28.87
C PRO A 218 31.70 -34.22 28.80
N ALA A 219 31.62 -35.17 27.87
CA ALA A 219 32.73 -35.99 27.34
C ALA A 219 32.42 -36.56 25.92
N PRO A 220 33.41 -36.99 25.10
CA PRO A 220 33.30 -36.95 23.63
C PRO A 220 33.38 -38.30 22.87
N ASN A 221 33.29 -38.21 21.53
CA ASN A 221 33.74 -39.12 20.45
C ASN A 221 32.66 -39.77 19.56
N SER A 222 32.60 -39.33 18.30
CA SER A 222 32.51 -40.19 17.09
C SER A 222 32.86 -39.37 15.82
N PRO A 223 33.50 -39.95 14.79
CA PRO A 223 34.02 -39.21 13.63
C PRO A 223 32.99 -39.04 12.49
N PRO A 224 33.17 -38.07 11.59
CA PRO A 224 32.28 -37.87 10.43
C PRO A 224 32.63 -38.82 9.26
N PRO A 225 31.63 -39.29 8.50
CA PRO A 225 31.86 -39.94 7.21
C PRO A 225 32.26 -38.91 6.13
N ARG A 226 32.88 -39.40 5.07
CA ARG A 226 33.63 -38.60 4.08
C ARG A 226 32.70 -37.84 3.11
N ARG A 227 33.15 -36.67 2.66
CA ARG A 227 32.64 -36.02 1.44
C ARG A 227 33.12 -36.81 0.23
N GLU A 228 32.20 -37.26 -0.62
CA GLU A 228 32.48 -37.48 -2.03
C GLU A 228 32.11 -36.22 -2.82
N SER A 229 32.95 -35.85 -3.77
CA SER A 229 32.81 -34.67 -4.61
C SER A 229 32.61 -35.08 -6.06
N GLY A 230 31.50 -34.70 -6.68
CA GLY A 230 31.30 -34.88 -8.12
C GLY A 230 29.93 -34.41 -8.60
N GLY A 231 29.90 -33.50 -9.58
CA GLY A 231 28.69 -33.08 -10.29
C GLY A 231 28.37 -31.60 -10.16
N ALA A 232 28.89 -30.78 -11.09
CA ALA A 232 28.50 -29.38 -11.22
C ALA A 232 27.16 -29.25 -11.97
N GLY A 233 26.27 -28.38 -11.49
CA GLY A 233 25.04 -28.02 -12.20
C GLY A 233 24.09 -27.13 -11.41
N GLY A 234 23.93 -25.87 -11.84
CA GLY A 234 22.85 -24.96 -11.41
C GLY A 234 23.02 -24.32 -10.03
N ALA A 235 23.25 -23.01 -9.98
CA ALA A 235 23.08 -22.23 -8.76
C ALA A 235 21.56 -22.11 -8.45
N GLY A 236 21.07 -22.89 -7.48
CA GLY A 236 19.64 -23.01 -7.17
C GLY A 236 19.23 -22.22 -5.93
N ASN A 237 18.08 -21.53 -6.01
CA ASN A 237 17.42 -20.82 -4.92
C ASN A 237 17.35 -21.65 -3.61
N SER A 238 17.95 -21.14 -2.54
CA SER A 238 18.06 -21.79 -1.23
C SER A 238 16.87 -21.53 -0.29
N VAL A 239 15.64 -21.53 -0.81
CA VAL A 239 14.46 -21.68 0.05
C VAL A 239 14.34 -23.16 0.44
N ALA A 240 14.34 -23.43 1.75
CA ALA A 240 14.23 -24.78 2.27
C ALA A 240 12.82 -25.36 2.02
N GLY A 241 12.76 -26.63 1.59
CA GLY A 241 11.52 -27.35 1.35
C GLY A 241 11.55 -28.26 0.11
N THR A 242 10.49 -29.07 -0.03
CA THR A 242 10.20 -29.88 -1.21
C THR A 242 9.41 -29.08 -2.26
N GLY A 243 9.29 -29.62 -3.47
CA GLY A 243 8.54 -28.97 -4.56
C GLY A 243 9.35 -27.93 -5.34
N PRO A 244 8.82 -27.45 -6.47
CA PRO A 244 9.43 -26.41 -7.28
C PRO A 244 9.38 -25.05 -6.56
N LEU A 245 10.25 -24.13 -7.00
CA LEU A 245 10.06 -22.70 -6.75
C LEU A 245 9.91 -22.02 -8.13
N PRO A 246 8.67 -21.78 -8.59
CA PRO A 246 8.39 -21.30 -9.94
C PRO A 246 9.21 -20.07 -10.34
N LEU A 247 9.85 -20.13 -11.51
CA LEU A 247 10.62 -19.04 -12.07
C LEU A 247 9.75 -18.17 -12.99
N PHE A 248 9.80 -16.85 -12.80
CA PHE A 248 9.12 -15.85 -13.64
C PHE A 248 10.14 -14.97 -14.39
N GLY A 249 11.12 -15.61 -15.03
CA GLY A 249 12.17 -14.94 -15.82
C GLY A 249 13.26 -14.23 -15.02
N GLY A 250 13.33 -14.45 -13.70
CA GLY A 250 14.30 -13.77 -12.82
C GLY A 250 13.91 -12.36 -12.38
N ASP A 251 12.75 -11.86 -12.82
CA ASP A 251 12.20 -10.58 -12.38
C ASP A 251 11.52 -10.72 -11.00
N SER A 252 12.07 -10.05 -10.00
CA SER A 252 11.54 -10.03 -8.63
C SER A 252 10.22 -9.26 -8.50
N LYS A 253 9.97 -8.25 -9.34
CA LYS A 253 8.69 -7.51 -9.37
C LYS A 253 7.58 -8.40 -9.91
N ARG A 254 7.80 -9.06 -11.06
CA ARG A 254 6.85 -10.02 -11.64
C ARG A 254 6.59 -11.20 -10.70
N THR A 255 7.66 -11.79 -10.14
CA THR A 255 7.55 -12.88 -9.15
C THR A 255 6.69 -12.48 -7.94
N THR A 256 6.94 -11.30 -7.39
CA THR A 256 6.13 -10.75 -6.28
C THR A 256 4.68 -10.53 -6.69
N SER A 257 4.46 -9.97 -7.88
CA SER A 257 3.12 -9.69 -8.41
C SER A 257 2.30 -10.96 -8.59
N VAL A 258 2.89 -12.05 -9.09
CA VAL A 258 2.19 -13.36 -9.19
C VAL A 258 1.75 -13.83 -7.81
N TYR A 259 2.67 -13.95 -6.85
CA TYR A 259 2.34 -14.48 -5.52
C TYR A 259 1.36 -13.59 -4.76
N ILE A 260 1.53 -12.26 -4.78
CA ILE A 260 0.61 -11.32 -4.14
C ILE A 260 -0.76 -11.34 -4.82
N GLY A 261 -0.82 -11.43 -6.15
CA GLY A 261 -2.07 -11.54 -6.90
C GLY A 261 -2.88 -12.78 -6.51
N LEU A 262 -2.24 -13.95 -6.58
CA LEU A 262 -2.84 -15.24 -6.20
C LEU A 262 -3.34 -15.23 -4.75
N VAL A 263 -2.48 -14.88 -3.77
CA VAL A 263 -2.88 -14.95 -2.37
C VAL A 263 -4.00 -13.97 -2.05
N ARG A 264 -3.92 -12.73 -2.56
CA ARG A 264 -4.95 -11.73 -2.29
C ARG A 264 -6.29 -12.13 -2.90
N SER A 265 -6.31 -12.68 -4.12
CA SER A 265 -7.59 -13.05 -4.77
C SER A 265 -8.32 -14.16 -4.02
N ILE A 266 -7.61 -15.22 -3.64
CA ILE A 266 -8.16 -16.36 -2.90
C ILE A 266 -8.55 -15.93 -1.49
N PHE A 267 -7.68 -15.23 -0.76
CA PHE A 267 -8.00 -14.75 0.58
C PHE A 267 -9.23 -13.83 0.59
N LEU A 268 -9.35 -12.92 -0.37
CA LEU A 268 -10.50 -12.00 -0.44
C LEU A 268 -11.80 -12.71 -0.84
N HIS A 269 -11.73 -13.79 -1.63
CA HIS A 269 -12.87 -14.66 -1.91
C HIS A 269 -13.35 -15.35 -0.60
N GLU A 270 -12.45 -16.02 0.13
CA GLU A 270 -12.77 -16.64 1.42
C GLU A 270 -13.26 -15.64 2.48
N PHE A 271 -12.65 -14.45 2.51
CA PHE A 271 -13.08 -13.38 3.39
C PHE A 271 -14.45 -12.79 2.99
N GLY A 272 -14.85 -12.94 1.71
CA GLY A 272 -16.21 -12.66 1.26
C GLY A 272 -17.24 -13.56 1.94
N HIS A 273 -16.98 -14.87 2.02
CA HIS A 273 -17.82 -15.81 2.79
C HIS A 273 -17.82 -15.48 4.27
N ALA A 274 -16.66 -15.12 4.83
CA ALA A 274 -16.59 -14.65 6.22
C ALA A 274 -17.45 -13.40 6.46
N LEU A 275 -17.45 -12.42 5.53
CA LEU A 275 -18.32 -11.26 5.65
C LEU A 275 -19.81 -11.62 5.55
N ILE A 276 -20.20 -12.50 4.62
CA ILE A 276 -21.58 -12.93 4.47
C ILE A 276 -22.06 -13.69 5.70
N GLY A 277 -21.29 -14.68 6.17
CA GLY A 277 -21.63 -15.52 7.30
C GLY A 277 -21.56 -14.82 8.66
N GLU A 278 -20.54 -14.01 8.93
CA GLU A 278 -20.39 -13.32 10.23
C GLU A 278 -21.31 -12.09 10.38
N LEU A 279 -21.63 -11.39 9.29
CA LEU A 279 -22.44 -10.17 9.33
C LEU A 279 -23.90 -10.40 8.87
N GLU A 280 -24.27 -11.64 8.58
CA GLU A 280 -25.59 -12.05 8.05
C GLU A 280 -25.99 -11.25 6.79
N LEU A 281 -25.03 -11.03 5.88
CA LEU A 281 -25.28 -10.21 4.68
C LEU A 281 -26.19 -10.95 3.69
N PRO A 282 -27.14 -10.27 3.04
CA PRO A 282 -27.98 -10.89 2.02
C PRO A 282 -27.19 -11.10 0.71
N SER A 283 -27.15 -12.34 0.22
CA SER A 283 -26.85 -12.66 -1.19
C SER A 283 -28.15 -12.98 -1.94
N THR A 284 -28.33 -12.38 -3.12
CA THR A 284 -29.48 -12.64 -4.01
C THR A 284 -29.09 -13.47 -5.25
N GLY A 285 -27.90 -14.07 -5.24
CA GLY A 285 -27.38 -14.95 -6.28
C GLY A 285 -26.53 -16.07 -5.66
N ALA A 286 -25.80 -16.83 -6.49
CA ALA A 286 -24.82 -17.79 -5.98
C ALA A 286 -23.77 -17.06 -5.11
N GLU A 287 -23.46 -17.62 -3.94
CA GLU A 287 -22.53 -16.99 -2.99
C GLU A 287 -21.12 -16.89 -3.58
N GLU A 288 -20.65 -17.97 -4.22
CA GLU A 288 -19.40 -18.05 -5.00
C GLU A 288 -19.20 -16.88 -5.97
N ASP A 289 -20.20 -16.63 -6.83
CA ASP A 289 -20.15 -15.52 -7.78
C ASP A 289 -20.11 -14.16 -7.05
N ALA A 290 -20.84 -14.03 -5.94
CA ALA A 290 -20.89 -12.79 -5.15
C ALA A 290 -19.55 -12.49 -4.46
N VAL A 291 -18.88 -13.51 -3.90
CA VAL A 291 -17.58 -13.35 -3.24
C VAL A 291 -16.42 -13.23 -4.23
N ASP A 292 -16.53 -13.82 -5.43
CA ASP A 292 -15.64 -13.50 -6.57
C ASP A 292 -15.75 -12.02 -6.95
N ILE A 293 -16.97 -11.47 -6.98
CA ILE A 293 -17.18 -10.03 -7.22
C ILE A 293 -16.59 -9.20 -6.08
N TYR A 294 -16.75 -9.60 -4.81
CA TYR A 294 -16.11 -8.91 -3.67
C TYR A 294 -14.58 -8.92 -3.82
N SER A 295 -13.99 -10.07 -4.12
CA SER A 295 -12.55 -10.21 -4.38
C SER A 295 -12.10 -9.29 -5.52
N ALA A 296 -12.79 -9.30 -6.65
CA ALA A 296 -12.53 -8.42 -7.79
C ALA A 296 -12.53 -6.93 -7.40
N LEU A 297 -13.53 -6.49 -6.62
CA LEU A 297 -13.67 -5.11 -6.14
C LEU A 297 -12.51 -4.70 -5.22
N ARG A 298 -12.10 -5.58 -4.29
CA ARG A 298 -10.99 -5.31 -3.36
C ARG A 298 -9.60 -5.42 -4.02
N ILE A 299 -9.49 -6.20 -5.10
CA ILE A 299 -8.29 -6.32 -5.93
C ILE A 299 -8.10 -5.08 -6.83
N VAL A 300 -9.17 -4.58 -7.47
CA VAL A 300 -9.08 -3.41 -8.37
C VAL A 300 -8.91 -2.08 -7.63
N GLU A 301 -9.47 -1.94 -6.42
CA GLU A 301 -9.50 -0.67 -5.68
C GLU A 301 -8.14 0.08 -5.62
N PRO A 302 -6.98 -0.56 -5.33
CA PRO A 302 -5.71 0.16 -5.29
C PRO A 302 -5.24 0.67 -6.67
N THR A 303 -5.66 0.05 -7.77
CA THR A 303 -5.41 0.58 -9.13
C THR A 303 -6.25 1.81 -9.47
N MET A 304 -7.37 2.03 -8.77
CA MET A 304 -8.30 3.12 -9.04
C MET A 304 -7.81 4.47 -8.50
N TYR A 305 -6.84 4.42 -7.57
CA TYR A 305 -6.31 5.57 -6.83
C TYR A 305 -4.78 5.47 -6.77
N PRO A 306 -4.09 5.67 -7.90
CA PRO A 306 -2.66 5.42 -8.02
C PRO A 306 -1.84 6.31 -7.06
N SER A 307 -0.77 5.74 -6.50
CA SER A 307 0.19 6.48 -5.68
C SER A 307 1.11 7.33 -6.57
N GLN A 308 1.92 8.21 -5.96
CA GLN A 308 2.95 8.96 -6.70
C GLN A 308 4.14 8.07 -7.13
N ASN A 309 4.22 6.84 -6.65
CA ASN A 309 5.29 5.91 -6.96
C ASN A 309 4.88 4.99 -8.12
N ALA A 310 5.51 5.15 -9.29
CA ALA A 310 5.23 4.35 -10.47
C ALA A 310 5.45 2.84 -10.25
N ASP A 311 6.48 2.46 -9.47
CA ASP A 311 6.80 1.06 -9.19
C ASP A 311 5.72 0.36 -8.33
N GLU A 312 5.10 1.09 -7.39
CA GLU A 312 3.96 0.59 -6.63
C GLU A 312 2.74 0.39 -7.53
N ASN A 313 2.45 1.36 -8.39
CA ASN A 313 1.32 1.30 -9.32
C ASN A 313 1.46 0.11 -10.30
N ASP A 314 2.66 -0.13 -10.80
CA ASP A 314 2.98 -1.27 -11.67
C ASP A 314 2.80 -2.61 -10.92
N MET A 315 3.40 -2.76 -9.74
CA MET A 315 3.25 -3.98 -8.92
C MET A 315 1.79 -4.25 -8.54
N VAL A 316 1.03 -3.20 -8.20
CA VAL A 316 -0.39 -3.30 -7.85
C VAL A 316 -1.24 -3.70 -9.04
N ARG A 317 -0.99 -3.12 -10.23
CA ARG A 317 -1.63 -3.53 -11.49
C ARG A 317 -1.32 -4.98 -11.82
N ASP A 318 -0.04 -5.37 -11.76
CA ASP A 318 0.41 -6.69 -12.19
C ASP A 318 -0.08 -7.78 -11.21
N ALA A 319 -0.13 -7.49 -9.91
CA ALA A 319 -0.79 -8.36 -8.94
C ALA A 319 -2.29 -8.52 -9.22
N ALA A 320 -2.98 -7.43 -9.60
CA ALA A 320 -4.38 -7.52 -10.00
C ALA A 320 -4.55 -8.34 -11.30
N VAL A 321 -3.65 -8.22 -12.28
CA VAL A 321 -3.63 -9.05 -13.49
C VAL A 321 -3.53 -10.54 -13.12
N TYR A 322 -2.59 -10.92 -12.25
CA TYR A 322 -2.40 -12.32 -11.85
C TYR A 322 -3.53 -12.89 -10.98
N ALA A 323 -4.20 -12.05 -10.17
CA ALA A 323 -5.41 -12.40 -9.44
C ALA A 323 -6.54 -12.93 -10.34
N ALA A 324 -6.67 -12.40 -11.57
CA ALA A 324 -7.65 -12.86 -12.56
C ALA A 324 -7.10 -13.96 -13.50
N LEU A 325 -5.84 -13.86 -13.95
CA LEU A 325 -5.27 -14.77 -14.95
C LEU A 325 -5.32 -16.25 -14.55
N GLN A 326 -5.25 -16.57 -13.25
CA GLN A 326 -5.40 -17.95 -12.77
C GLN A 326 -6.67 -18.64 -13.33
N TRP A 327 -7.81 -17.94 -13.34
CA TRP A 327 -9.09 -18.46 -13.85
C TRP A 327 -9.08 -18.62 -15.37
N PHE A 328 -8.44 -17.69 -16.09
CA PHE A 328 -8.29 -17.80 -17.54
C PHE A 328 -7.44 -19.03 -17.91
N TYR A 329 -6.31 -19.22 -17.22
CA TYR A 329 -5.39 -20.32 -17.47
C TYR A 329 -5.94 -21.68 -17.06
N SER A 330 -6.54 -21.81 -15.88
CA SER A 330 -7.21 -23.04 -15.44
C SER A 330 -8.32 -23.42 -16.43
N GLY A 331 -9.17 -22.46 -16.80
CA GLY A 331 -10.23 -22.67 -17.78
C GLY A 331 -9.73 -23.05 -19.18
N LYS A 332 -8.66 -22.42 -19.69
CA LYS A 332 -8.06 -22.79 -20.99
C LYS A 332 -7.40 -24.16 -20.96
N LEU A 333 -6.77 -24.55 -19.85
CA LEU A 333 -6.25 -25.91 -19.66
C LEU A 333 -7.38 -26.95 -19.58
N ALA A 334 -8.52 -26.62 -18.97
CA ALA A 334 -9.69 -27.48 -18.94
C ALA A 334 -10.28 -27.70 -20.35
N GLU A 335 -10.50 -26.62 -21.13
CA GLU A 335 -10.93 -26.71 -22.54
C GLU A 335 -9.95 -27.57 -23.36
N ALA A 336 -8.64 -27.35 -23.24
CA ALA A 336 -7.62 -28.10 -23.97
C ALA A 336 -7.57 -29.60 -23.60
N ARG A 337 -8.02 -29.97 -22.40
CA ARG A 337 -8.17 -31.36 -21.94
C ARG A 337 -9.51 -31.99 -22.36
N GLY A 338 -10.37 -31.26 -23.07
CA GLY A 338 -11.69 -31.72 -23.48
C GLY A 338 -12.70 -31.79 -22.33
N ALA A 339 -12.49 -31.03 -21.25
CA ALA A 339 -13.52 -30.85 -20.23
C ALA A 339 -14.73 -30.13 -20.84
N GLY A 340 -15.93 -30.62 -20.53
CA GLY A 340 -17.19 -29.96 -20.91
C GLY A 340 -17.47 -28.72 -20.06
N GLU A 341 -18.69 -28.18 -20.16
CA GLU A 341 -19.15 -27.22 -19.14
C GLU A 341 -19.10 -27.85 -17.75
N SER A 342 -18.85 -27.04 -16.71
CA SER A 342 -18.93 -27.46 -15.31
C SER A 342 -20.24 -28.20 -15.04
N PRO A 343 -20.25 -29.22 -14.17
CA PRO A 343 -21.48 -29.92 -13.82
C PRO A 343 -22.55 -28.93 -13.35
N TRP A 344 -23.80 -29.09 -13.81
CA TRP A 344 -24.87 -28.13 -13.52
C TRP A 344 -25.20 -28.01 -12.02
N GLN A 345 -24.81 -29.02 -11.24
CA GLN A 345 -24.95 -29.08 -9.79
C GLN A 345 -23.70 -28.58 -9.03
N ASP A 346 -22.66 -28.15 -9.73
CA ASP A 346 -21.51 -27.46 -9.11
C ASP A 346 -21.97 -26.07 -8.65
N GLU A 347 -21.59 -25.69 -7.44
CA GLU A 347 -21.88 -24.35 -6.88
C GLU A 347 -20.99 -23.27 -7.53
N HIS A 348 -19.87 -23.68 -8.12
CA HIS A 348 -18.97 -22.80 -8.84
C HIS A 348 -19.35 -22.66 -10.31
N THR A 349 -19.52 -21.41 -10.73
CA THR A 349 -19.41 -21.01 -12.14
C THR A 349 -18.08 -21.52 -12.71
N GLY A 350 -18.06 -22.08 -13.93
CA GLY A 350 -16.82 -22.59 -14.54
C GLY A 350 -15.77 -21.49 -14.80
N ASP A 351 -14.49 -21.84 -14.71
CA ASP A 351 -13.35 -20.91 -14.61
C ASP A 351 -13.31 -19.78 -15.65
N LEU A 352 -13.62 -20.04 -16.94
CA LEU A 352 -13.65 -18.97 -17.95
C LEU A 352 -14.80 -17.97 -17.74
N LYS A 353 -15.92 -18.43 -17.15
CA LYS A 353 -17.05 -17.57 -16.76
C LYS A 353 -16.71 -16.80 -15.47
N ARG A 354 -15.99 -17.40 -14.49
CA ARG A 354 -15.42 -16.69 -13.31
C ARG A 354 -14.44 -15.61 -13.74
N PHE A 355 -13.47 -15.96 -14.60
CA PHE A 355 -12.53 -15.03 -15.22
C PHE A 355 -13.25 -13.85 -15.85
N ARG A 356 -14.21 -14.11 -16.75
CA ARG A 356 -14.99 -13.05 -17.40
C ARG A 356 -15.67 -12.13 -16.38
N ASN A 357 -16.29 -12.68 -15.35
CA ASN A 357 -16.98 -11.91 -14.30
C ASN A 357 -15.99 -11.04 -13.53
N MET A 358 -14.99 -11.66 -12.89
CA MET A 358 -13.96 -10.99 -12.10
C MET A 358 -13.22 -9.92 -12.92
N PHE A 359 -12.74 -10.28 -14.11
CA PHE A 359 -11.99 -9.37 -14.97
C PHE A 359 -12.85 -8.23 -15.52
N CYS A 360 -14.15 -8.43 -15.75
CA CYS A 360 -15.04 -7.34 -16.16
C CYS A 360 -15.24 -6.31 -15.04
N ILE A 361 -15.34 -6.73 -13.78
CA ILE A 361 -15.37 -5.81 -12.63
C ILE A 361 -14.05 -5.03 -12.53
N MET A 362 -12.90 -5.69 -12.68
CA MET A 362 -11.58 -5.04 -12.64
C MET A 362 -11.37 -4.06 -13.81
N TYR A 363 -11.73 -4.46 -15.03
CA TYR A 363 -11.66 -3.62 -16.22
C TYR A 363 -12.58 -2.40 -16.09
N GLY A 364 -13.79 -2.56 -15.53
CA GLY A 364 -14.71 -1.46 -15.25
C GLY A 364 -14.19 -0.47 -14.19
N GLY A 365 -13.44 -0.96 -13.20
CA GLY A 365 -12.80 -0.12 -12.18
C GLY A 365 -11.63 0.71 -12.73
N ASN A 366 -10.77 0.14 -13.58
CA ASN A 366 -9.70 0.89 -14.26
C ASN A 366 -9.48 0.40 -15.71
N THR A 367 -10.21 1.00 -16.66
CA THR A 367 -10.16 0.61 -18.07
C THR A 367 -8.77 0.77 -18.70
N ALA A 368 -7.96 1.72 -18.21
CA ALA A 368 -6.63 1.99 -18.76
C ALA A 368 -5.61 0.93 -18.33
N ALA A 369 -5.57 0.57 -17.05
CA ALA A 369 -4.66 -0.43 -16.49
C ALA A 369 -4.87 -1.82 -17.11
N PHE A 370 -6.11 -2.18 -17.43
CA PHE A 370 -6.47 -3.51 -17.93
C PHE A 370 -6.71 -3.57 -19.45
N ALA A 371 -6.52 -2.48 -20.19
CA ALA A 371 -6.68 -2.45 -21.65
C ALA A 371 -5.79 -3.46 -22.39
N SER A 372 -4.54 -3.60 -21.95
CA SER A 372 -3.59 -4.55 -22.55
C SER A 372 -4.07 -6.00 -22.36
N LEU A 373 -4.42 -6.38 -21.13
CA LEU A 373 -4.91 -7.72 -20.83
C LEU A 373 -6.23 -8.02 -21.57
N ALA A 374 -7.17 -7.07 -21.61
CA ALA A 374 -8.44 -7.23 -22.31
C ALA A 374 -8.25 -7.53 -23.81
N ASN A 375 -7.22 -6.94 -24.45
CA ASN A 375 -6.83 -7.28 -25.81
C ASN A 375 -6.19 -8.66 -25.90
N ALA A 376 -5.27 -9.00 -24.99
CA ALA A 376 -4.56 -10.28 -25.00
C ALA A 376 -5.47 -11.51 -24.78
N VAL A 377 -6.54 -11.37 -24.00
CA VAL A 377 -7.55 -12.43 -23.78
C VAL A 377 -8.73 -12.36 -24.75
N GLU A 378 -8.65 -11.48 -25.77
CA GLU A 378 -9.69 -11.27 -26.80
C GLU A 378 -11.09 -10.96 -26.24
N LEU A 379 -11.18 -10.31 -25.07
CA LEU A 379 -12.46 -9.97 -24.45
C LEU A 379 -13.29 -9.11 -25.42
N ASP A 380 -14.51 -9.52 -25.72
CA ASP A 380 -15.29 -8.91 -26.79
C ASP A 380 -15.72 -7.47 -26.46
N GLY A 381 -15.85 -6.63 -27.49
CA GLY A 381 -16.18 -5.21 -27.33
C GLY A 381 -17.55 -4.93 -26.69
N ARG A 382 -18.51 -5.86 -26.78
CA ARG A 382 -19.84 -5.72 -26.19
C ARG A 382 -19.82 -6.01 -24.68
N THR A 383 -19.00 -6.96 -24.25
CA THR A 383 -18.73 -7.19 -22.83
C THR A 383 -17.96 -6.00 -22.25
N ARG A 384 -16.86 -5.57 -22.88
CA ARG A 384 -16.06 -4.42 -22.42
C ARG A 384 -16.89 -3.14 -22.22
N SER A 385 -17.80 -2.83 -23.14
CA SER A 385 -18.61 -1.60 -23.06
C SER A 385 -19.57 -1.57 -21.87
N ARG A 386 -19.89 -2.73 -21.28
CA ARG A 386 -20.75 -2.83 -20.09
C ARG A 386 -19.97 -2.91 -18.78
N CYS A 387 -18.67 -3.20 -18.82
CA CYS A 387 -17.90 -3.50 -17.61
C CYS A 387 -17.86 -2.35 -16.60
N THR A 388 -17.80 -1.09 -17.04
CA THR A 388 -17.90 0.08 -16.15
C THR A 388 -19.25 0.13 -15.43
N ASP A 389 -20.36 -0.16 -16.12
CA ASP A 389 -21.69 -0.20 -15.51
C ASP A 389 -21.84 -1.36 -14.53
N GLU A 390 -21.31 -2.55 -14.86
CA GLU A 390 -21.36 -3.70 -13.96
C GLU A 390 -20.47 -3.48 -12.72
N PHE A 391 -19.25 -2.94 -12.88
CA PHE A 391 -18.41 -2.48 -11.77
C PHE A 391 -19.18 -1.51 -10.87
N ASN A 392 -19.79 -0.47 -11.44
CA ASN A 392 -20.52 0.54 -10.69
C ASN A 392 -21.73 -0.04 -9.93
N LYS A 393 -22.49 -0.95 -10.53
CA LYS A 393 -23.60 -1.64 -9.84
C LYS A 393 -23.10 -2.49 -8.68
N GLN A 394 -22.08 -3.32 -8.91
CA GLN A 394 -21.57 -4.26 -7.91
C GLN A 394 -20.86 -3.55 -6.76
N ASN A 395 -20.03 -2.54 -7.06
CA ASN A 395 -19.37 -1.71 -6.06
C ASN A 395 -20.39 -0.99 -5.16
N ARG A 396 -21.47 -0.44 -5.75
CA ARG A 396 -22.59 0.14 -4.98
C ARG A 396 -23.27 -0.90 -4.09
N ALA A 397 -23.59 -2.08 -4.62
CA ALA A 397 -24.25 -3.13 -3.86
C ALA A 397 -23.42 -3.53 -2.62
N TRP A 398 -22.15 -3.89 -2.83
CA TRP A 398 -21.22 -4.28 -1.77
C TRP A 398 -20.97 -3.15 -0.75
N ARG A 399 -20.72 -1.92 -1.20
CA ARG A 399 -20.59 -0.76 -0.27
C ARG A 399 -21.88 -0.52 0.53
N LYS A 400 -23.05 -0.69 -0.08
CA LYS A 400 -24.35 -0.45 0.55
C LYS A 400 -24.68 -1.48 1.64
N ILE A 401 -24.43 -2.77 1.39
CA ILE A 401 -24.69 -3.84 2.38
C ILE A 401 -23.64 -3.86 3.50
N LEU A 402 -22.38 -3.50 3.21
CA LEU A 402 -21.32 -3.44 4.22
C LEU A 402 -21.35 -2.17 5.07
N ALA A 403 -21.93 -1.07 4.60
CA ALA A 403 -21.94 0.23 5.28
C ALA A 403 -22.43 0.18 6.75
N PRO A 404 -23.52 -0.53 7.13
CA PRO A 404 -23.96 -0.67 8.52
C PRO A 404 -22.94 -1.36 9.44
N HIS A 405 -22.01 -2.13 8.88
CA HIS A 405 -20.98 -2.89 9.61
C HIS A 405 -19.57 -2.31 9.42
N THR A 406 -19.44 -1.18 8.73
CA THR A 406 -18.15 -0.57 8.35
C THR A 406 -17.91 0.70 9.15
N ARG A 407 -16.70 0.85 9.71
CA ARG A 407 -16.28 2.09 10.38
C ARG A 407 -16.07 3.21 9.37
N VAL A 408 -16.56 4.41 9.68
CA VAL A 408 -16.30 5.60 8.87
C VAL A 408 -14.81 5.93 8.88
N GLY A 409 -14.24 6.18 7.70
CA GLY A 409 -12.80 6.42 7.53
C GLY A 409 -12.43 6.96 6.15
N THR A 410 -11.19 7.41 5.98
CA THR A 410 -10.66 7.94 4.70
C THR A 410 -10.83 6.96 3.54
N TRP A 411 -10.71 5.65 3.80
CA TRP A 411 -10.89 4.57 2.81
C TRP A 411 -12.23 3.82 2.96
N SER A 412 -13.14 4.36 3.78
CA SER A 412 -14.46 3.80 4.04
C SER A 412 -15.49 4.92 4.36
N PRO A 413 -15.65 5.93 3.48
CA PRO A 413 -16.41 7.15 3.80
C PRO A 413 -17.93 6.95 3.81
N ASP A 414 -18.43 5.79 3.39
CA ASP A 414 -19.82 5.36 3.51
C ASP A 414 -20.10 4.49 4.74
N GLY A 415 -19.08 4.19 5.55
CA GLY A 415 -19.23 3.46 6.81
C GLY A 415 -20.16 4.21 7.78
N GLN A 416 -21.08 3.48 8.41
CA GLN A 416 -22.07 4.03 9.34
C GLN A 416 -21.70 3.80 10.80
N GLN A 417 -20.69 2.96 11.08
CA GLN A 417 -20.15 2.78 12.43
C GLN A 417 -19.15 3.90 12.76
N PRO A 418 -19.12 4.39 14.01
CA PRO A 418 -18.08 5.33 14.45
C PRO A 418 -16.66 4.82 14.18
N ALA A 419 -15.72 5.72 13.92
CA ALA A 419 -14.32 5.38 13.64
C ALA A 419 -13.64 4.59 14.78
N ASN A 420 -14.14 4.70 16.01
CA ASN A 420 -13.70 3.99 17.20
C ASN A 420 -14.63 2.85 17.64
N ALA A 421 -15.58 2.41 16.80
CA ALA A 421 -16.53 1.37 17.17
C ALA A 421 -15.81 0.06 17.56
N PRO A 422 -16.14 -0.56 18.71
CA PRO A 422 -15.54 -1.83 19.10
C PRO A 422 -15.98 -2.92 18.12
N GLY A 423 -15.05 -3.81 17.75
CA GLY A 423 -15.30 -4.95 16.89
C GLY A 423 -14.13 -5.92 16.95
N ALA A 424 -14.37 -7.19 16.66
CA ALA A 424 -13.37 -8.23 16.81
C ALA A 424 -12.28 -8.17 15.72
N PRO A 425 -11.04 -8.62 16.03
CA PRO A 425 -9.93 -8.56 15.10
C PRO A 425 -10.00 -9.64 14.00
N VAL A 426 -9.27 -9.38 12.91
CA VAL A 426 -8.84 -10.42 11.97
C VAL A 426 -7.42 -10.82 12.34
N ASN A 427 -7.25 -12.05 12.82
CA ASN A 427 -5.95 -12.60 13.19
C ASN A 427 -5.37 -13.38 12.00
N VAL A 428 -4.08 -13.26 11.72
CA VAL A 428 -3.45 -13.93 10.57
C VAL A 428 -2.19 -14.65 11.00
N VAL A 429 -2.09 -15.93 10.67
CA VAL A 429 -1.00 -16.83 11.08
C VAL A 429 -0.46 -17.59 9.87
N PHE A 430 0.86 -17.67 9.77
CA PHE A 430 1.56 -18.49 8.78
C PHE A 430 2.34 -19.62 9.47
N GLU A 431 1.80 -20.83 9.39
CA GLU A 431 2.47 -22.03 9.89
C GLU A 431 3.69 -22.37 9.01
N PRO A 432 4.76 -22.99 9.57
CA PRO A 432 5.86 -23.52 8.77
C PRO A 432 5.37 -24.55 7.75
N SER A 433 5.98 -24.58 6.57
CA SER A 433 5.62 -25.52 5.50
C SER A 433 6.72 -26.54 5.24
N LYS A 434 6.36 -27.68 4.64
CA LYS A 434 7.32 -28.59 4.01
C LYS A 434 7.72 -28.15 2.60
N SER A 435 6.90 -27.32 1.94
CA SER A 435 7.09 -26.86 0.56
C SER A 435 7.98 -25.61 0.49
N LYS A 436 8.69 -25.43 -0.65
CA LYS A 436 9.45 -24.20 -0.92
C LYS A 436 8.55 -22.98 -1.05
N VAL A 437 7.43 -23.10 -1.76
CA VAL A 437 6.46 -21.99 -1.90
C VAL A 437 5.82 -21.66 -0.56
N GLY A 438 5.43 -22.68 0.22
CA GLY A 438 4.88 -22.46 1.55
C GLY A 438 5.87 -21.79 2.51
N ASN A 439 7.15 -22.15 2.47
CA ASN A 439 8.18 -21.48 3.26
C ASN A 439 8.52 -20.07 2.76
N LEU A 440 8.47 -19.80 1.44
CA LEU A 440 8.54 -18.45 0.90
C LEU A 440 7.41 -17.57 1.46
N PHE A 441 6.18 -18.10 1.54
CA PHE A 441 5.08 -17.38 2.20
C PHE A 441 5.32 -17.20 3.70
N ALA A 442 5.65 -18.28 4.42
CA ALA A 442 5.79 -18.27 5.87
C ALA A 442 6.96 -17.43 6.40
N ASN A 443 8.00 -17.21 5.59
CA ASN A 443 9.20 -16.47 5.99
C ASN A 443 9.25 -15.07 5.36
N ASN A 444 8.91 -14.91 4.07
CA ASN A 444 9.19 -13.67 3.33
C ASN A 444 7.94 -12.82 3.02
N PHE A 445 6.74 -13.42 2.98
CA PHE A 445 5.48 -12.68 2.76
C PHE A 445 4.55 -12.61 3.99
N ALA A 446 4.83 -13.38 5.04
CA ALA A 446 3.94 -13.53 6.20
C ALA A 446 3.60 -12.18 6.86
N GLU A 447 4.59 -11.37 7.18
CA GLU A 447 4.38 -10.08 7.83
C GLU A 447 3.59 -9.08 6.97
N PRO A 448 4.00 -8.71 5.72
CA PRO A 448 3.25 -7.74 4.93
C PRO A 448 1.83 -8.21 4.58
N LEU A 449 1.60 -9.52 4.37
CA LEU A 449 0.27 -10.06 4.15
C LEU A 449 -0.57 -10.03 5.43
N ALA A 450 -0.03 -10.45 6.58
CA ALA A 450 -0.73 -10.38 7.87
C ALA A 450 -1.08 -8.93 8.24
N GLN A 451 -0.16 -7.98 8.02
CA GLN A 451 -0.41 -6.55 8.21
C GLN A 451 -1.50 -6.04 7.26
N ASN A 452 -1.55 -6.48 6.00
CA ASN A 452 -2.59 -6.07 5.05
C ASN A 452 -3.97 -6.62 5.42
N PHE A 453 -4.05 -7.93 5.68
CA PHE A 453 -5.31 -8.64 5.94
C PHE A 453 -5.92 -8.30 7.30
N SER A 454 -5.09 -8.08 8.33
CA SER A 454 -5.56 -7.62 9.65
C SER A 454 -6.19 -6.22 9.63
N GLN A 455 -5.93 -5.38 8.61
CA GLN A 455 -6.65 -4.10 8.48
C GLN A 455 -8.15 -4.30 8.25
N LEU A 456 -8.59 -5.44 7.70
CA LEU A 456 -10.02 -5.69 7.46
C LEU A 456 -10.81 -5.74 8.78
N GLY A 457 -10.20 -6.21 9.88
CA GLY A 457 -10.79 -6.11 11.23
C GLY A 457 -10.83 -4.68 11.80
N LYS A 458 -10.03 -3.75 11.25
CA LYS A 458 -10.11 -2.31 11.54
C LYS A 458 -11.14 -1.60 10.66
N THR A 459 -11.39 -2.09 9.45
CA THR A 459 -12.47 -1.59 8.57
C THR A 459 -13.85 -2.04 9.03
N TYR A 460 -14.03 -3.34 9.29
CA TYR A 460 -15.32 -3.95 9.62
C TYR A 460 -15.49 -4.17 11.12
N VAL A 461 -16.72 -4.01 11.60
CA VAL A 461 -17.15 -4.31 12.96
C VAL A 461 -17.64 -5.76 13.00
N LEU A 462 -16.70 -6.68 13.14
CA LEU A 462 -16.96 -8.12 13.21
C LEU A 462 -17.50 -8.50 14.60
N PRO A 463 -18.50 -9.40 14.71
CA PRO A 463 -19.07 -9.80 16.01
C PRO A 463 -18.15 -10.73 16.80
N ARG A 464 -17.27 -11.49 16.13
CA ARG A 464 -16.27 -12.38 16.74
C ARG A 464 -15.00 -12.42 15.88
N PRO A 465 -13.86 -12.88 16.43
CA PRO A 465 -12.59 -12.87 15.71
C PRO A 465 -12.62 -13.81 14.50
N VAL A 466 -12.13 -13.35 13.36
CA VAL A 466 -11.91 -14.20 12.18
C VAL A 466 -10.43 -14.58 12.14
N ASN A 467 -10.15 -15.88 12.18
CA ASN A 467 -8.78 -16.41 12.21
C ASN A 467 -8.37 -16.93 10.83
N VAL A 468 -7.33 -16.34 10.24
CA VAL A 468 -6.80 -16.71 8.93
C VAL A 468 -5.52 -17.51 9.13
N THR A 469 -5.49 -18.76 8.67
CA THR A 469 -4.34 -19.66 8.85
C THR A 469 -3.83 -20.17 7.51
N PHE A 470 -2.57 -19.86 7.21
CA PHE A 470 -1.81 -20.42 6.10
C PHE A 470 -1.03 -21.65 6.57
N LYS A 471 -1.20 -22.81 5.92
CA LYS A 471 -0.59 -24.09 6.32
C LYS A 471 -0.53 -25.12 5.19
N ASP A 472 0.21 -26.21 5.42
CA ASP A 472 0.11 -27.44 4.63
C ASP A 472 -1.22 -28.14 4.97
N CYS A 473 -2.08 -28.37 3.98
CA CYS A 473 -3.40 -29.00 4.19
C CYS A 473 -3.48 -30.45 3.69
N GLY A 474 -2.60 -30.87 2.79
CA GLY A 474 -2.75 -32.11 2.02
C GLY A 474 -3.85 -32.07 0.95
N THR A 475 -4.36 -30.89 0.58
CA THR A 475 -5.38 -30.71 -0.46
C THR A 475 -5.20 -29.37 -1.20
N LEU A 476 -5.62 -29.32 -2.46
CA LEU A 476 -5.60 -28.12 -3.30
C LEU A 476 -6.86 -27.28 -3.06
N ASN A 477 -6.95 -26.59 -1.91
CA ASN A 477 -8.12 -25.79 -1.59
C ASN A 477 -7.81 -24.53 -0.76
N ALA A 478 -8.80 -23.65 -0.63
CA ALA A 478 -8.97 -22.75 0.50
C ALA A 478 -10.42 -22.88 0.99
N TRP A 479 -10.73 -22.46 2.22
CA TRP A 479 -12.11 -22.42 2.69
C TRP A 479 -12.30 -21.53 3.92
N TYR A 480 -13.49 -20.96 4.06
CA TYR A 480 -14.04 -20.43 5.30
C TYR A 480 -14.89 -21.49 6.04
N ASP A 481 -14.66 -21.68 7.34
CA ASP A 481 -15.54 -22.48 8.22
C ASP A 481 -16.42 -21.54 9.07
N PRO A 482 -17.74 -21.47 8.83
CA PRO A 482 -18.65 -20.59 9.57
C PRO A 482 -18.87 -21.00 11.02
N ARG A 483 -18.54 -22.23 11.43
CA ARG A 483 -18.61 -22.63 12.85
C ARG A 483 -17.36 -22.16 13.60
N ALA A 484 -16.20 -22.34 13.00
CA ALA A 484 -14.93 -21.93 13.61
C ALA A 484 -14.65 -20.42 13.51
N GLY A 485 -15.20 -19.74 12.50
CA GLY A 485 -14.86 -18.34 12.21
C GLY A 485 -13.44 -18.24 11.68
N SER A 486 -13.09 -19.13 10.74
CA SER A 486 -11.70 -19.27 10.28
C SER A 486 -11.60 -19.49 8.79
N VAL A 487 -10.67 -18.77 8.17
CA VAL A 487 -10.24 -18.97 6.78
C VAL A 487 -8.97 -19.82 6.78
N THR A 488 -8.99 -20.97 6.09
CA THR A 488 -7.81 -21.79 5.87
C THR A 488 -7.28 -21.57 4.45
N MET A 489 -6.00 -21.26 4.34
CA MET A 489 -5.29 -21.02 3.09
C MET A 489 -4.23 -22.10 2.90
N CYS A 490 -4.42 -23.02 1.96
CA CYS A 490 -3.49 -24.14 1.78
C CYS A 490 -2.34 -23.76 0.85
N TYR A 491 -1.09 -23.99 1.30
CA TYR A 491 0.09 -23.70 0.48
C TYR A 491 0.10 -24.51 -0.82
N GLU A 492 -0.49 -25.69 -0.85
CA GLU A 492 -0.56 -26.54 -2.04
C GLU A 492 -1.36 -25.89 -3.18
N LEU A 493 -2.45 -25.18 -2.88
CA LEU A 493 -3.21 -24.42 -3.87
C LEU A 493 -2.37 -23.28 -4.48
N LEU A 494 -1.66 -22.55 -3.62
CA LEU A 494 -0.81 -21.43 -4.03
C LEU A 494 0.39 -21.90 -4.88
N GLU A 495 1.01 -23.01 -4.50
CA GLU A 495 2.08 -23.65 -5.28
C GLU A 495 1.57 -24.12 -6.64
N HIS A 496 0.42 -24.80 -6.68
CA HIS A 496 -0.18 -25.30 -7.92
C HIS A 496 -0.45 -24.17 -8.93
N LEU A 497 -1.05 -23.07 -8.47
CA LEU A 497 -1.39 -21.93 -9.33
C LEU A 497 -0.14 -21.17 -9.79
N ALA A 498 0.88 -21.02 -8.93
CA ALA A 498 2.15 -20.40 -9.31
C ALA A 498 2.93 -21.24 -10.33
N VAL A 499 2.93 -22.58 -10.19
CA VAL A 499 3.50 -23.51 -11.18
C VAL A 499 2.75 -23.38 -12.51
N MET A 500 1.41 -23.40 -12.48
CA MET A 500 0.58 -23.26 -13.69
C MET A 500 0.88 -21.97 -14.47
N ILE A 501 0.99 -20.83 -13.79
CA ILE A 501 1.31 -19.54 -14.43
C ILE A 501 2.72 -19.58 -15.03
N SER A 502 3.71 -20.15 -14.32
CA SER A 502 5.07 -20.29 -14.85
C SER A 502 5.10 -21.17 -16.11
N ASP A 503 4.49 -22.36 -16.06
CA ASP A 503 4.47 -23.33 -17.16
C ASP A 503 3.88 -22.73 -18.43
N ILE A 504 2.82 -21.92 -18.31
CA ILE A 504 2.16 -21.24 -19.42
C ILE A 504 2.97 -20.04 -19.93
N GLU A 505 3.36 -19.11 -19.05
CA GLU A 505 3.96 -17.84 -19.48
C GLU A 505 5.45 -17.91 -19.82
N MET A 506 6.18 -18.89 -19.28
CA MET A 506 7.63 -19.04 -19.44
C MET A 506 8.02 -20.27 -20.25
N GLY A 507 7.04 -21.03 -20.78
CA GLY A 507 7.27 -22.29 -21.48
C GLY A 507 7.98 -23.34 -20.61
N THR A 508 7.80 -23.24 -19.29
CA THR A 508 8.47 -24.10 -18.32
C THR A 508 7.74 -25.45 -18.19
N VAL A 509 8.40 -26.45 -17.61
CA VAL A 509 7.78 -27.74 -17.26
C VAL A 509 7.98 -27.98 -15.77
N GLY A 510 6.95 -27.80 -14.97
CA GLY A 510 7.06 -27.80 -13.51
C GLY A 510 7.89 -26.61 -12.97
N GLY A 511 7.86 -25.46 -13.65
CA GLY A 511 8.52 -24.22 -13.24
C GLY A 511 9.98 -24.03 -13.68
N MET A 512 10.54 -24.91 -14.54
CA MET A 512 11.91 -24.80 -15.09
C MET A 512 11.97 -24.58 -16.62
N PRO A 513 12.89 -23.73 -17.17
CA PRO A 513 12.73 -23.11 -18.49
C PRO A 513 13.04 -23.97 -19.72
N LYS A 514 12.54 -23.52 -20.88
CA LYS A 514 12.89 -24.02 -22.22
C LYS A 514 13.22 -22.85 -23.16
N GLY A 515 14.20 -23.02 -24.06
CA GLY A 515 14.91 -21.91 -24.74
C GLY A 515 14.14 -21.07 -25.77
N ASP A 516 14.69 -19.89 -26.05
CA ASP A 516 14.00 -18.69 -26.58
C ASP A 516 13.69 -18.64 -28.10
N ALA A 517 12.70 -17.80 -28.45
CA ALA A 517 12.55 -17.16 -29.76
C ALA A 517 11.83 -15.80 -29.62
N ALA A 518 12.07 -14.84 -30.53
CA ALA A 518 11.75 -13.41 -30.31
C ALA A 518 11.02 -12.68 -31.46
N ALA A 519 10.44 -11.52 -31.09
CA ALA A 519 10.17 -10.28 -31.88
C ALA A 519 8.81 -10.03 -32.64
N GLN A 520 7.99 -9.13 -32.07
CA GLN A 520 7.48 -7.80 -32.59
C GLN A 520 6.84 -7.64 -34.03
N PRO A 521 6.21 -6.49 -34.41
CA PRO A 521 4.92 -5.91 -33.92
C PRO A 521 3.99 -5.25 -35.02
N ALA A 522 2.87 -4.63 -34.59
CA ALA A 522 2.30 -3.31 -35.05
C ALA A 522 0.98 -3.14 -35.89
N ARG A 523 0.14 -2.17 -35.41
CA ARG A 523 -0.59 -1.05 -36.10
C ARG A 523 -2.02 -1.17 -36.74
N GLN A 524 -2.99 -0.54 -36.03
CA GLN A 524 -3.76 0.71 -36.38
C GLN A 524 -5.02 0.80 -37.31
N GLN A 525 -6.00 1.61 -36.81
CA GLN A 525 -6.95 2.57 -37.46
C GLN A 525 -8.38 2.17 -37.95
N GLY A 526 -9.38 3.03 -37.63
CA GLY A 526 -10.73 3.09 -38.27
C GLY A 526 -11.91 3.56 -37.35
N ALA A 527 -12.75 4.52 -37.79
CA ALA A 527 -13.96 5.06 -37.11
C ALA A 527 -14.97 5.61 -38.16
N PRO A 528 -16.12 6.31 -37.88
CA PRO A 528 -17.01 6.44 -36.71
C PRO A 528 -18.55 6.28 -37.04
N GLY A 529 -19.48 6.53 -36.09
CA GLY A 529 -20.95 6.66 -36.35
C GLY A 529 -21.77 7.13 -35.12
N GLN A 530 -22.90 7.84 -35.31
CA GLN A 530 -23.62 8.66 -34.28
C GLN A 530 -25.03 8.17 -33.88
N GLY A 531 -25.55 8.61 -32.71
CA GLY A 531 -27.00 8.55 -32.33
C GLY A 531 -27.28 8.89 -30.85
N ALA A 532 -28.38 9.60 -30.53
CA ALA A 532 -28.64 10.16 -29.17
C ALA A 532 -30.13 10.08 -28.70
N GLY A 533 -30.38 10.23 -27.39
CA GLY A 533 -31.72 10.40 -26.78
C GLY A 533 -31.70 10.59 -25.24
N GLN A 534 -32.59 11.44 -24.68
CA GLN A 534 -32.68 11.80 -23.24
C GLN A 534 -34.12 11.71 -22.68
N GLY A 535 -34.27 11.61 -21.35
CA GLY A 535 -35.52 11.85 -20.60
C GLY A 535 -35.34 11.79 -19.08
N ALA A 536 -35.94 12.71 -18.30
CA ALA A 536 -35.67 12.91 -16.85
C ALA A 536 -36.86 13.47 -16.03
N GLY A 537 -36.76 13.48 -14.69
CA GLY A 537 -37.63 14.19 -13.71
C GLY A 537 -37.66 13.53 -12.31
N GLN A 538 -37.08 14.09 -11.23
CA GLN A 538 -37.60 15.13 -10.28
C GLN A 538 -38.78 14.66 -9.39
N GLY A 539 -39.05 15.13 -8.15
CA GLY A 539 -38.48 16.15 -7.23
C GLY A 539 -39.61 16.75 -6.33
N ALA A 540 -39.45 17.50 -5.23
CA ALA A 540 -38.38 17.76 -4.23
C ALA A 540 -38.97 18.61 -3.05
N ALA A 541 -38.39 18.64 -1.83
CA ALA A 541 -38.84 19.55 -0.72
C ALA A 541 -37.71 20.02 0.25
N PRO A 542 -37.82 21.17 0.98
CA PRO A 542 -36.64 21.97 1.43
C PRO A 542 -36.53 22.37 2.95
N PRO A 543 -35.37 22.90 3.42
CA PRO A 543 -35.22 23.49 4.78
C PRO A 543 -34.44 24.85 4.89
N ARG A 544 -34.05 25.25 6.14
CA ARG A 544 -33.49 26.55 6.64
C ARG A 544 -31.99 26.83 6.34
N ALA A 545 -31.52 28.02 6.78
CA ALA A 545 -30.16 28.58 6.68
C ALA A 545 -29.02 27.72 7.27
N ILE A 546 -27.78 27.94 6.80
CA ILE A 546 -26.75 26.90 6.63
C ILE A 546 -25.35 27.34 7.12
N ASP A 547 -24.68 26.49 7.89
CA ASP A 547 -23.25 26.58 8.23
C ASP A 547 -22.41 25.77 7.22
N GLU A 548 -21.67 26.46 6.35
CA GLU A 548 -20.94 25.84 5.24
C GLU A 548 -19.75 24.96 5.66
N LEU A 549 -19.16 25.18 6.84
CA LEU A 549 -17.99 24.43 7.33
C LEU A 549 -18.31 23.42 8.43
N GLN A 550 -19.59 23.26 8.78
CA GLN A 550 -20.07 22.29 9.76
C GLN A 550 -19.39 20.92 9.60
N ASP A 551 -18.73 20.43 10.64
CA ASP A 551 -18.19 19.07 10.64
C ASP A 551 -19.35 18.07 10.79
N MET A 552 -19.43 17.12 9.86
CA MET A 552 -20.44 16.06 9.84
C MET A 552 -19.84 14.68 10.14
N GLY A 553 -18.59 14.62 10.64
CA GLY A 553 -17.91 13.39 11.04
C GLY A 553 -17.41 12.53 9.87
N ILE A 554 -17.39 13.07 8.65
CA ILE A 554 -16.92 12.36 7.44
C ILE A 554 -15.50 12.84 7.11
N PRO A 555 -14.47 11.98 7.16
CA PRO A 555 -13.11 12.36 6.79
C PRO A 555 -13.00 12.74 5.32
N ALA A 556 -12.06 13.64 4.99
CA ALA A 556 -11.63 13.84 3.61
C ALA A 556 -11.13 12.50 3.03
N THR A 557 -11.54 12.18 1.80
CA THR A 557 -11.37 10.86 1.19
C THR A 557 -10.88 10.96 -0.26
N ALA A 558 -9.99 10.05 -0.63
CA ALA A 558 -9.58 9.83 -2.02
C ALA A 558 -10.61 9.03 -2.84
N LEU A 559 -11.62 8.45 -2.19
CA LEU A 559 -12.64 7.62 -2.83
C LEU A 559 -13.81 8.47 -3.32
N LEU A 560 -14.36 8.11 -4.48
CA LEU A 560 -15.63 8.66 -4.93
C LEU A 560 -16.79 8.09 -4.09
N PHE A 561 -17.71 8.95 -3.67
CA PHE A 561 -18.96 8.56 -2.99
C PHE A 561 -19.90 7.84 -3.94
N SER A 562 -20.44 6.70 -3.52
CA SER A 562 -21.41 5.92 -4.28
C SER A 562 -22.78 6.61 -4.40
N SER A 563 -23.53 6.28 -5.46
CA SER A 563 -24.93 6.68 -5.60
C SER A 563 -25.81 6.02 -4.52
N PRO A 564 -26.80 6.72 -3.91
CA PRO A 564 -27.20 8.10 -4.19
C PRO A 564 -26.19 9.12 -3.64
N TYR A 565 -25.85 10.14 -4.45
CA TYR A 565 -24.89 11.19 -4.11
C TYR A 565 -25.40 12.21 -3.07
N LYS A 566 -26.23 11.76 -2.12
CA LYS A 566 -26.85 12.56 -1.08
C LYS A 566 -26.54 11.96 0.29
N GLY A 567 -26.03 12.80 1.19
CA GLY A 567 -25.59 12.41 2.53
C GLY A 567 -24.48 13.35 3.02
N PRO A 568 -24.03 13.21 4.28
CA PRO A 568 -23.03 14.09 4.85
C PRO A 568 -21.74 14.07 4.02
N THR A 569 -21.12 15.24 3.88
CA THR A 569 -19.86 15.47 3.16
C THR A 569 -18.76 15.93 4.12
N PRO A 570 -17.48 15.72 3.77
CA PRO A 570 -16.34 16.20 4.55
C PRO A 570 -16.31 17.73 4.72
N ASN A 571 -15.70 18.24 5.80
CA ASN A 571 -15.40 19.67 5.98
C ASN A 571 -14.03 20.09 5.40
N LYS A 572 -13.31 19.16 4.78
CA LYS A 572 -12.05 19.34 4.05
C LYS A 572 -12.09 18.46 2.80
N HIS A 573 -11.42 18.85 1.74
CA HIS A 573 -11.35 18.04 0.52
C HIS A 573 -9.96 17.41 0.36
N PHE A 574 -9.87 16.22 -0.22
CA PHE A 574 -8.63 15.46 -0.31
C PHE A 574 -7.58 16.12 -1.22
N ASN A 575 -7.94 16.44 -2.47
CA ASN A 575 -7.03 17.08 -3.45
C ASN A 575 -7.43 18.50 -3.92
N ALA A 576 -8.49 19.11 -3.36
CA ALA A 576 -9.05 20.38 -3.82
C ALA A 576 -9.16 21.38 -2.66
N GLN A 577 -9.27 22.68 -2.97
CA GLN A 577 -9.42 23.72 -1.95
C GLN A 577 -10.89 23.94 -1.61
N ILE A 578 -11.28 23.78 -0.33
CA ILE A 578 -12.64 24.12 0.10
C ILE A 578 -12.80 25.65 0.21
N ILE A 579 -13.92 26.18 -0.29
CA ILE A 579 -14.27 27.60 -0.21
C ILE A 579 -15.70 27.79 0.29
N ARG A 580 -15.94 28.89 1.01
CA ARG A 580 -17.28 29.35 1.45
C ARG A 580 -17.84 30.40 0.50
N THR A 581 -19.09 30.83 0.71
CA THR A 581 -19.72 31.90 -0.10
C THR A 581 -18.88 33.18 -0.14
N GLU A 582 -18.27 33.60 0.98
CA GLU A 582 -17.44 34.81 1.02
C GLU A 582 -16.11 34.66 0.25
N ASP A 583 -15.45 33.50 0.38
CA ASP A 583 -14.21 33.19 -0.33
C ASP A 583 -14.46 33.11 -1.85
N PHE A 584 -15.60 32.52 -2.25
CA PHE A 584 -16.08 32.48 -3.62
C PHE A 584 -16.29 33.88 -4.21
N LEU A 585 -16.91 34.80 -3.46
CA LEU A 585 -17.12 36.19 -3.90
C LEU A 585 -15.82 37.00 -4.02
N VAL A 586 -14.75 36.61 -3.32
CA VAL A 586 -13.40 37.17 -3.51
C VAL A 586 -12.74 36.58 -4.75
N LEU A 587 -12.77 35.25 -4.90
CA LEU A 587 -12.21 34.54 -6.06
C LEU A 587 -12.82 35.08 -7.38
N ALA A 588 -14.15 35.26 -7.41
CA ALA A 588 -14.90 35.78 -8.55
C ALA A 588 -14.55 37.21 -8.99
N LYS A 589 -13.95 38.02 -8.10
CA LYS A 589 -13.47 39.37 -8.44
C LYS A 589 -12.10 39.33 -9.09
N ASN A 590 -11.26 38.36 -8.69
CA ASN A 590 -9.87 38.25 -9.09
C ASN A 590 -9.68 37.39 -10.36
N HIS A 591 -10.52 36.39 -10.57
CA HIS A 591 -10.45 35.46 -11.70
C HIS A 591 -11.69 35.58 -12.60
N ARG A 592 -11.52 36.29 -13.72
CA ARG A 592 -12.57 36.46 -14.76
C ARG A 592 -12.66 35.24 -15.69
N ASP A 593 -11.64 34.39 -15.64
CA ASP A 593 -11.40 33.18 -16.43
C ASP A 593 -11.83 31.88 -15.73
N MET A 594 -12.30 31.96 -14.48
CA MET A 594 -12.74 30.79 -13.73
C MET A 594 -13.97 30.11 -14.36
N LEU A 595 -14.02 28.78 -14.31
CA LEU A 595 -15.22 28.02 -14.66
C LEU A 595 -16.01 27.64 -13.41
N LEU A 596 -17.31 27.95 -13.43
CA LEU A 596 -18.26 27.55 -12.40
C LEU A 596 -19.03 26.32 -12.89
N ILE A 597 -18.96 25.21 -12.16
CA ILE A 597 -19.48 23.91 -12.60
C ILE A 597 -20.50 23.40 -11.59
N ASP A 598 -21.75 23.30 -12.04
CA ASP A 598 -22.89 22.88 -11.23
C ASP A 598 -23.21 21.38 -11.43
N THR A 599 -23.05 20.61 -10.36
CA THR A 599 -23.34 19.18 -10.33
C THR A 599 -24.73 18.84 -9.76
N SER A 600 -25.50 19.85 -9.31
CA SER A 600 -26.70 19.66 -8.49
C SER A 600 -27.89 19.00 -9.20
N GLY A 601 -27.92 19.06 -10.54
CA GLY A 601 -29.05 18.64 -11.37
C GLY A 601 -30.32 19.49 -11.21
N GLN A 602 -30.24 20.67 -10.60
CA GLN A 602 -31.37 21.58 -10.42
C GLN A 602 -31.71 22.35 -11.71
N MET A 603 -32.94 22.87 -11.81
CA MET A 603 -33.40 23.67 -12.97
C MET A 603 -32.84 25.10 -12.99
N GLU A 604 -32.23 25.55 -11.90
CA GLU A 604 -31.61 26.85 -11.73
C GLU A 604 -30.18 26.69 -11.23
N THR A 605 -29.31 27.64 -11.56
CA THR A 605 -27.89 27.62 -11.18
C THR A 605 -27.37 29.02 -10.83
N ILE A 606 -26.11 29.11 -10.40
CA ILE A 606 -25.39 30.37 -10.17
C ILE A 606 -25.14 31.06 -11.54
N PRO A 607 -25.30 32.39 -11.67
CA PRO A 607 -24.99 33.10 -12.90
C PRO A 607 -23.62 32.72 -13.50
N SER A 608 -23.61 32.50 -14.82
CA SER A 608 -22.45 32.02 -15.60
C SER A 608 -21.96 30.59 -15.30
N ALA A 609 -22.64 29.81 -14.45
CA ALA A 609 -22.29 28.41 -14.24
C ALA A 609 -22.77 27.48 -15.36
N ILE A 610 -21.99 26.42 -15.58
CA ILE A 610 -22.27 25.36 -16.54
C ILE A 610 -22.73 24.12 -15.78
N SER A 611 -23.91 23.61 -16.10
CA SER A 611 -24.41 22.38 -15.49
C SER A 611 -23.75 21.15 -16.11
N LEU A 612 -23.14 20.32 -15.27
CA LEU A 612 -22.48 19.08 -15.62
C LEU A 612 -22.71 18.04 -14.51
N ALA A 613 -23.99 17.68 -14.29
CA ALA A 613 -24.41 16.74 -13.24
C ALA A 613 -23.62 15.42 -13.26
N ASP A 614 -23.37 14.86 -14.45
CA ASP A 614 -22.71 13.57 -14.62
C ASP A 614 -21.25 13.55 -14.14
N ALA A 615 -20.57 14.71 -14.06
CA ALA A 615 -19.19 14.79 -13.55
C ALA A 615 -19.07 14.39 -12.08
N GLY A 616 -20.18 14.42 -11.32
CA GLY A 616 -20.23 13.95 -9.94
C GLY A 616 -20.41 12.44 -9.78
N SER A 617 -20.43 11.66 -10.87
CA SER A 617 -20.76 10.24 -10.81
C SER A 617 -19.70 9.38 -10.12
N ASP A 618 -20.17 8.30 -9.49
CA ASP A 618 -19.32 7.25 -8.93
C ASP A 618 -18.59 6.46 -10.02
N GLY A 619 -17.67 5.58 -9.60
CA GLY A 619 -16.68 4.95 -10.46
C GLY A 619 -15.30 5.01 -9.83
N SER A 620 -14.30 5.40 -10.62
CA SER A 620 -12.92 5.65 -10.17
C SER A 620 -12.38 6.96 -10.74
N VAL A 621 -11.28 7.46 -10.20
CA VAL A 621 -10.53 8.56 -10.83
C VAL A 621 -9.63 8.08 -11.99
N THR A 622 -9.87 6.87 -12.50
CA THR A 622 -9.16 6.24 -13.63
C THR A 622 -10.12 5.59 -14.65
N ASP A 623 -11.42 5.87 -14.55
CA ASP A 623 -12.45 5.33 -15.45
C ASP A 623 -12.58 6.14 -16.75
N SER A 624 -13.49 5.71 -17.62
CA SER A 624 -13.79 6.39 -18.89
C SER A 624 -14.43 7.77 -18.72
N LEU A 625 -15.03 8.08 -17.56
CA LEU A 625 -15.57 9.41 -17.27
C LEU A 625 -14.41 10.40 -16.97
N GLN A 626 -13.32 9.92 -16.38
CA GLN A 626 -12.14 10.74 -16.08
C GLN A 626 -11.54 11.39 -17.34
N SER A 627 -11.36 10.62 -18.43
CA SER A 627 -10.81 11.14 -19.69
C SER A 627 -11.81 12.00 -20.46
N ALA A 628 -13.11 11.67 -20.40
CA ALA A 628 -14.17 12.51 -20.96
C ALA A 628 -14.26 13.87 -20.26
N LEU A 629 -14.09 13.91 -18.93
CA LEU A 629 -14.06 15.14 -18.14
C LEU A 629 -12.83 16.01 -18.48
N ASP A 630 -11.63 15.42 -18.59
CA ASP A 630 -10.42 16.19 -18.94
C ASP A 630 -10.50 16.78 -20.36
N ALA A 631 -11.02 16.03 -21.32
CA ALA A 631 -11.26 16.52 -22.68
C ALA A 631 -12.28 17.67 -22.70
N TRP A 632 -13.37 17.55 -21.92
CA TRP A 632 -14.38 18.61 -21.79
C TRP A 632 -13.81 19.87 -21.11
N LEU A 633 -13.06 19.71 -20.01
CA LEU A 633 -12.39 20.80 -19.31
C LEU A 633 -11.37 21.50 -20.22
N THR A 634 -10.54 20.75 -20.95
CA THR A 634 -9.57 21.32 -21.90
C THR A 634 -10.27 22.11 -23.01
N LYS A 635 -11.39 21.60 -23.56
CA LYS A 635 -12.20 22.34 -24.56
C LYS A 635 -12.81 23.62 -23.98
N THR A 636 -13.27 23.60 -22.73
CA THR A 636 -14.09 24.67 -22.13
C THR A 636 -13.25 25.76 -21.45
N ALA A 637 -12.12 25.38 -20.83
CA ALA A 637 -11.24 26.27 -20.09
C ALA A 637 -10.02 26.78 -20.89
N GLY A 638 -9.77 26.18 -22.06
CA GLY A 638 -8.57 26.42 -22.85
C GLY A 638 -7.38 25.53 -22.45
N GLU A 639 -6.37 25.53 -23.31
CA GLU A 639 -5.19 24.67 -23.16
C GLU A 639 -4.26 25.15 -22.03
N GLY A 640 -3.60 24.20 -21.37
CA GLY A 640 -2.57 24.47 -20.35
C GLY A 640 -3.01 24.42 -18.88
N ARG A 641 -4.27 24.04 -18.60
CA ARG A 641 -4.80 23.75 -17.24
C ARG A 641 -4.59 24.85 -16.18
N LYS A 642 -4.65 26.14 -16.56
CA LYS A 642 -4.42 27.28 -15.64
C LYS A 642 -5.70 27.87 -15.02
N ALA A 643 -6.84 27.74 -15.69
CA ALA A 643 -8.09 28.34 -15.26
C ALA A 643 -8.58 27.71 -13.92
N PRO A 644 -8.97 28.53 -12.93
CA PRO A 644 -9.60 28.03 -11.71
C PRO A 644 -10.93 27.33 -12.00
N LEU A 645 -11.11 26.13 -11.45
CA LEU A 645 -12.38 25.39 -11.53
C LEU A 645 -13.09 25.44 -10.17
N VAL A 646 -14.34 25.91 -10.13
CA VAL A 646 -15.17 25.90 -8.92
C VAL A 646 -16.33 24.93 -9.11
N PHE A 647 -16.27 23.79 -8.43
CA PHE A 647 -17.34 22.81 -8.41
C PHE A 647 -18.29 23.05 -7.23
N PHE A 648 -19.58 22.99 -7.50
CA PHE A 648 -20.61 23.09 -6.49
C PHE A 648 -21.80 22.17 -6.79
N GLY A 649 -22.63 21.94 -5.78
CA GLY A 649 -23.80 21.07 -5.86
C GLY A 649 -25.01 21.70 -5.18
N ALA A 650 -25.98 20.87 -4.79
CA ALA A 650 -27.19 21.36 -4.13
C ALA A 650 -26.88 22.09 -2.80
N GLY A 651 -25.93 21.58 -2.00
CA GLY A 651 -25.49 22.17 -0.74
C GLY A 651 -24.68 21.16 0.08
N LEU A 652 -24.61 21.34 1.40
CA LEU A 652 -23.78 20.53 2.33
C LEU A 652 -23.87 19.02 2.15
N ASN A 653 -25.05 18.50 1.80
CA ASN A 653 -25.29 17.06 1.64
C ASN A 653 -25.12 16.56 0.19
N ASP A 654 -24.46 17.33 -0.68
CA ASP A 654 -24.27 17.01 -2.09
C ASP A 654 -22.88 16.40 -2.36
N ARG A 655 -22.83 15.07 -2.40
CA ARG A 655 -21.60 14.31 -2.63
C ARG A 655 -21.13 14.32 -4.09
N SER A 656 -22.04 14.61 -5.04
CA SER A 656 -21.71 14.75 -6.46
C SER A 656 -20.73 15.90 -6.71
N SER A 657 -20.89 17.02 -5.99
CA SER A 657 -19.95 18.15 -6.09
C SER A 657 -18.54 17.82 -5.58
N TYR A 658 -18.43 17.01 -4.52
CA TYR A 658 -17.16 16.49 -4.00
C TYR A 658 -16.50 15.55 -5.02
N ASN A 659 -17.27 14.60 -5.56
CA ASN A 659 -16.79 13.66 -6.59
C ASN A 659 -16.21 14.40 -7.81
N ALA A 660 -16.91 15.41 -8.33
CA ALA A 660 -16.46 16.17 -9.49
C ALA A 660 -15.20 17.00 -9.20
N ALA A 661 -15.13 17.65 -8.04
CA ALA A 661 -13.93 18.36 -7.59
C ALA A 661 -12.73 17.41 -7.45
N LEU A 662 -12.93 16.21 -6.91
CA LEU A 662 -11.88 15.20 -6.78
C LEU A 662 -11.39 14.67 -8.13
N ARG A 663 -12.29 14.45 -9.10
CA ARG A 663 -11.92 14.04 -10.46
C ARG A 663 -11.06 15.11 -11.15
N ALA A 664 -11.48 16.37 -11.13
CA ALA A 664 -10.74 17.49 -11.72
C ALA A 664 -9.40 17.78 -11.02
N ALA A 665 -9.37 17.72 -9.68
CA ALA A 665 -8.15 17.90 -8.92
C ALA A 665 -7.10 16.81 -9.19
N THR A 666 -7.54 15.55 -9.33
CA THR A 666 -6.66 14.42 -9.69
C THR A 666 -6.13 14.53 -11.13
N LEU A 667 -6.82 15.25 -12.02
CA LEU A 667 -6.30 15.64 -13.34
C LEU A 667 -5.29 16.81 -13.28
N GLY A 668 -5.01 17.36 -12.10
CA GLY A 668 -4.06 18.45 -11.89
C GLY A 668 -4.60 19.84 -12.24
N TRP A 669 -5.92 20.01 -12.32
CA TRP A 669 -6.53 21.34 -12.50
C TRP A 669 -6.56 22.13 -11.17
N PRO A 670 -6.34 23.46 -11.17
CA PRO A 670 -6.54 24.32 -10.00
C PRO A 670 -8.00 24.30 -9.55
N THR A 671 -8.31 23.42 -8.59
CA THR A 671 -9.69 23.03 -8.28
C THR A 671 -10.13 23.47 -6.89
N TYR A 672 -11.31 24.09 -6.85
CA TYR A 672 -12.00 24.56 -5.67
C TYR A 672 -13.35 23.84 -5.52
N TRP A 673 -13.71 23.52 -4.29
CA TRP A 673 -15.00 22.92 -3.94
C TRP A 673 -15.80 23.87 -3.06
N TYR A 674 -16.88 24.41 -3.61
CA TYR A 674 -17.80 25.30 -2.91
C TYR A 674 -18.90 24.46 -2.24
N ARG A 675 -18.60 23.98 -1.03
CA ARG A 675 -19.41 23.01 -0.26
C ARG A 675 -20.82 23.53 0.09
N GLY A 676 -20.97 24.83 0.32
CA GLY A 676 -22.26 25.46 0.61
C GLY A 676 -23.26 25.39 -0.55
N GLY A 677 -22.77 25.36 -1.77
CA GLY A 677 -23.53 25.12 -2.99
C GLY A 677 -24.71 26.08 -3.25
N MET A 678 -25.66 25.62 -4.04
CA MET A 678 -26.86 26.37 -4.43
C MET A 678 -27.71 26.82 -3.22
N GLN A 679 -27.72 26.04 -2.15
CA GLN A 679 -28.46 26.39 -0.93
C GLN A 679 -27.80 27.55 -0.16
N ALA A 680 -26.48 27.51 0.09
CA ALA A 680 -25.79 28.60 0.79
C ALA A 680 -25.75 29.89 -0.07
N TRP A 681 -25.59 29.75 -1.39
CA TRP A 681 -25.66 30.87 -2.32
C TRP A 681 -26.99 31.64 -2.20
N LYS A 682 -28.12 30.92 -2.25
CA LYS A 682 -29.45 31.50 -2.08
C LYS A 682 -29.69 32.05 -0.67
N ALA A 683 -29.19 31.37 0.37
CA ALA A 683 -29.30 31.83 1.75
C ALA A 683 -28.55 33.17 2.00
N ASN A 684 -27.49 33.44 1.26
CA ASN A 684 -26.73 34.69 1.30
C ASN A 684 -27.26 35.76 0.31
N GLY A 685 -28.46 35.60 -0.23
CA GLY A 685 -29.08 36.56 -1.15
C GLY A 685 -28.53 36.54 -2.58
N GLY A 686 -27.75 35.53 -2.94
CA GLY A 686 -27.25 35.33 -4.31
C GLY A 686 -28.39 35.04 -5.29
N THR A 687 -28.39 35.73 -6.43
CA THR A 687 -29.38 35.53 -7.50
C THR A 687 -29.10 34.23 -8.25
N THR A 688 -30.15 33.54 -8.72
CA THR A 688 -30.04 32.37 -9.60
C THR A 688 -30.48 32.71 -11.01
N VAL A 689 -30.06 31.90 -11.98
CA VAL A 689 -30.57 31.93 -13.36
C VAL A 689 -31.15 30.56 -13.71
N PRO A 690 -32.23 30.48 -14.52
CA PRO A 690 -32.66 29.22 -15.10
C PRO A 690 -31.52 28.61 -15.93
N LEU A 691 -31.37 27.29 -15.90
CA LEU A 691 -30.52 26.61 -16.87
C LEU A 691 -31.04 26.91 -18.28
N LYS A 692 -30.18 27.44 -19.15
CA LYS A 692 -30.49 27.58 -20.57
C LYS A 692 -30.84 26.19 -21.11
N SER A 693 -31.99 26.06 -21.74
CA SER A 693 -32.36 24.82 -22.40
C SER A 693 -31.33 24.53 -23.50
N ARG A 694 -31.05 23.25 -23.79
CA ARG A 694 -30.14 22.87 -24.89
C ARG A 694 -30.60 23.37 -26.27
N LYS A 695 -31.79 23.97 -26.40
CA LYS A 695 -32.29 24.60 -27.63
C LYS A 695 -31.79 26.04 -27.84
N ASP A 696 -31.28 26.70 -26.81
CA ASP A 696 -31.00 28.16 -26.82
C ASP A 696 -29.50 28.50 -26.75
N ALA A 697 -28.63 27.51 -26.94
CA ALA A 697 -27.20 27.72 -27.17
C ALA A 697 -26.92 27.82 -28.69
N PRO A 698 -26.15 28.82 -29.16
CA PRO A 698 -25.71 28.83 -30.55
C PRO A 698 -24.85 27.57 -30.83
N GLN A 699 -25.07 26.92 -31.96
CA GLN A 699 -24.33 25.70 -32.34
C GLN A 699 -22.85 26.03 -32.55
N GLN A 700 -21.98 25.51 -31.67
CA GLN A 700 -20.50 25.53 -31.75
C GLN A 700 -19.90 24.26 -31.13
#